data_AF-A0A2R6K5F3-F1
#
_entry.id   AF-A0A2R6K5F3-F1
#
_cell.length_a   1.000
_cell.length_b   1.000
_cell.length_c   1.000
_cell.angle_alpha   90.00
_cell.angle_beta   90.00
_cell.angle_gamma   90.00
#
_symmetry.space_group_name_H-M   'P 1'
#
loop_
_entity.id
_entity.type
_entity.pdbx_description
1 polymer ?
#
loop_
_entity_poly.entity_id
_entity_poly.type
_entity_poly.pdbx_seq_one_letter_code
_entity_poly.pdbx_strand_id
1 'polypeptide(L)'
;MVGLAGAAGATATSPTPAATDAGASATGPIAQQNNTTNASNGSSMGDSSIENGSMENASMGNASQMDNGSGMAQGQMAYVRIGHFSADAPAVDVLVDGETAFSGVEYGDVTDYEALPAGEHLVTITAADDEDTVVFNNTVTVNANQAYTIDATGLLDTGDEEYEFVSSNGSDDAPYTADGGAVVEAAQVSVGDDEDENASVEFNNVTTDGETVTVDSVTAPEGGFVAIHNLSLQDGNTLGSVIGVSEYVEPGTTEDVEVSLFEGVDGTEFTQSELRNNTSIPLIAMPHLDTDGDEEYDFVQNNGSSDGPYTANGGALVDQAVVAVGGEESETVSVDFDDQTTGGESVTVDSVTVPEGGFVAVHNASLNQGDALGSVVGVSGYLEPGTTENVEVSLFEGVNGTEFNQSDLENDSTLIAMPHQDVSGEDIGFAPLVLQDQTQPPANNASVRLVHTVPGIGAVDVTVGEGNNTTVLFDNATFRSATQYVQVPGGEYTLDVRAATANNSGEVVGSFDVEVENGTSYTATAYGDGSAEDVNLNTEVDGEIANLRVAHVSPDAPAVDVYLDNETFITSVSQGTITDYEDVTPTEHQVTITEADNRSAVVFNQTVPVQASDYTIAATGQVSAGAMTQFTPLVIQDNGTTPDENTSAVQLAHAAPGVNTIDVTVEQNNSTTVLYDNVSFSNVSSYVQVPAGDYDLQIRAATGSNDGEIIETVGVDVAGGEAYTVFATGETVDDLELVVAEDD
;
A
#
# COMPACT_ATOMS: atom_id res chain seq x y z
N MET A 1 50.33 -53.25 -23.28
CA MET A 1 49.68 -52.24 -22.43
C MET A 1 50.52 -50.98 -22.54
N VAL A 2 49.97 -50.03 -23.28
CA VAL A 2 50.53 -48.79 -23.84
C VAL A 2 49.57 -47.69 -23.33
N GLY A 3 49.95 -46.46 -22.96
CA GLY A 3 51.23 -45.77 -23.10
C GLY A 3 51.29 -44.44 -22.34
N LEU A 4 52.41 -43.75 -22.57
CA LEU A 4 52.78 -42.39 -22.17
C LEU A 4 52.26 -41.33 -23.16
N ALA A 5 52.28 -40.07 -22.69
CA ALA A 5 52.61 -38.82 -23.40
C ALA A 5 51.57 -38.13 -24.30
N GLY A 6 51.59 -36.79 -24.25
CA GLY A 6 51.11 -35.94 -25.35
C GLY A 6 50.74 -34.51 -24.94
N ALA A 7 51.67 -33.57 -25.13
CA ALA A 7 51.47 -32.12 -25.06
C ALA A 7 51.14 -31.53 -26.46
N ALA A 8 50.90 -30.20 -26.47
CA ALA A 8 50.73 -29.25 -27.59
C ALA A 8 49.27 -29.05 -28.05
N GLY A 9 48.73 -27.84 -28.24
CA GLY A 9 49.32 -26.50 -28.30
C GLY A 9 48.72 -25.76 -29.51
N ALA A 10 48.07 -24.61 -29.31
CA ALA A 10 47.88 -23.60 -30.35
C ALA A 10 47.58 -22.23 -29.74
N THR A 11 48.47 -21.30 -30.04
CA THR A 11 48.52 -19.86 -29.74
C THR A 11 47.76 -19.04 -30.77
N ALA A 12 47.16 -17.90 -30.38
CA ALA A 12 47.17 -16.63 -31.13
C ALA A 12 46.30 -15.57 -30.41
N THR A 13 46.89 -14.66 -29.63
CA THR A 13 47.14 -13.23 -29.94
C THR A 13 45.91 -12.31 -29.89
N SER A 14 45.82 -11.56 -28.79
CA SER A 14 45.18 -10.25 -28.71
C SER A 14 45.92 -9.22 -29.57
N PRO A 15 45.24 -8.14 -29.96
CA PRO A 15 45.85 -6.83 -29.78
C PRO A 15 44.91 -5.86 -29.06
N THR A 16 45.39 -5.31 -27.95
CA THR A 16 44.96 -4.01 -27.42
C THR A 16 45.34 -2.91 -28.43
N PRO A 17 44.62 -1.78 -28.46
CA PRO A 17 45.35 -0.54 -28.22
C PRO A 17 44.64 0.42 -27.26
N ALA A 18 45.45 0.89 -26.32
CA ALA A 18 45.61 2.27 -25.86
C ALA A 18 44.38 3.08 -25.44
N ALA A 19 44.33 3.33 -24.13
CA ALA A 19 43.68 4.45 -23.50
C ALA A 19 44.18 5.81 -24.03
N THR A 20 43.26 6.76 -24.14
CA THR A 20 43.53 8.19 -23.99
C THR A 20 42.50 8.76 -23.02
N ASP A 21 43.01 9.21 -21.89
CA ASP A 21 42.38 10.00 -20.84
C ASP A 21 42.09 11.43 -21.33
N ALA A 22 40.87 11.91 -21.06
CA ALA A 22 40.54 13.32 -20.85
C ALA A 22 39.12 13.41 -20.27
N GLY A 23 39.01 13.70 -18.97
CA GLY A 23 37.75 13.86 -18.26
C GLY A 23 36.93 15.10 -18.65
N ALA A 24 35.64 15.03 -18.36
CA ALA A 24 34.80 16.15 -17.93
C ALA A 24 33.57 15.60 -17.21
N SER A 25 33.46 15.96 -15.93
CA SER A 25 32.27 15.85 -15.10
C SER A 25 31.14 16.70 -15.68
N ALA A 26 29.93 16.15 -15.73
CA ALA A 26 28.68 16.89 -15.70
C ALA A 26 27.58 15.99 -15.12
N THR A 27 27.18 16.34 -13.92
CA THR A 27 26.03 15.87 -13.14
C THR A 27 24.70 16.26 -13.81
N GLY A 28 23.68 15.42 -13.64
CA GLY A 28 22.28 15.72 -13.94
C GLY A 28 21.38 14.51 -13.60
N PRO A 29 20.28 14.70 -12.86
CA PRO A 29 19.42 13.61 -12.37
C PRO A 29 18.67 12.94 -13.51
N ILE A 30 18.53 11.61 -13.42
CA ILE A 30 17.72 10.81 -14.33
C ILE A 30 16.27 10.92 -13.83
N ALA A 31 15.47 11.73 -14.52
CA ALA A 31 14.04 11.87 -14.26
C ALA A 31 13.30 10.56 -14.58
N GLN A 32 12.38 10.22 -13.67
CA GLN A 32 11.35 9.19 -13.76
C GLN A 32 10.73 9.09 -15.17
N GLN A 33 10.69 7.87 -15.71
CA GLN A 33 9.81 7.53 -16.83
C GLN A 33 8.64 6.72 -16.30
N ASN A 34 7.58 7.43 -15.88
CA ASN A 34 6.24 6.87 -15.78
C ASN A 34 5.84 6.35 -17.17
N ASN A 35 5.73 5.03 -17.30
CA ASN A 35 5.24 4.39 -18.51
C ASN A 35 3.71 4.42 -18.55
N THR A 36 3.15 5.60 -18.85
CA THR A 36 1.77 5.72 -19.35
C THR A 36 1.85 6.11 -20.82
N THR A 37 1.87 5.14 -21.74
CA THR A 37 1.75 5.43 -23.19
C THR A 37 0.36 5.04 -23.70
N ASN A 38 -0.59 5.96 -23.50
CA ASN A 38 -1.87 5.97 -24.23
C ASN A 38 -1.64 6.59 -25.62
N ALA A 39 -1.69 5.75 -26.66
CA ALA A 39 -1.60 6.18 -28.04
C ALA A 39 -2.96 6.67 -28.57
N SER A 40 -3.24 7.97 -28.40
CA SER A 40 -4.37 8.60 -29.11
C SER A 40 -4.01 8.81 -30.59
N ASN A 41 -4.56 7.96 -31.47
CA ASN A 41 -4.42 8.13 -32.91
C ASN A 41 -5.53 9.06 -33.44
N GLY A 42 -5.18 10.33 -33.66
CA GLY A 42 -6.06 11.32 -34.28
C GLY A 42 -6.34 10.98 -35.74
N SER A 43 -7.58 10.56 -36.03
CA SER A 43 -8.08 10.43 -37.40
C SER A 43 -9.22 11.41 -37.65
N SER A 44 -8.92 12.37 -38.52
CA SER A 44 -9.80 13.32 -39.17
C SER A 44 -11.07 12.70 -39.79
N MET A 45 -12.25 13.17 -39.37
CA MET A 45 -13.47 13.27 -40.21
C MET A 45 -14.23 14.53 -39.74
N GLY A 46 -14.68 15.45 -40.58
CA GLY A 46 -15.35 15.24 -41.86
C GLY A 46 -16.83 15.53 -41.68
N ASP A 47 -17.17 16.82 -41.75
CA ASP A 47 -18.51 17.40 -41.87
C ASP A 47 -19.56 16.52 -42.59
N SER A 48 -20.68 16.21 -41.92
CA SER A 48 -22.01 16.29 -42.56
C SER A 48 -23.16 16.26 -41.55
N SER A 49 -23.94 17.32 -41.61
CA SER A 49 -25.28 17.49 -41.04
C SER A 49 -26.35 16.66 -41.76
N ILE A 50 -27.40 16.20 -41.05
CA ILE A 50 -28.85 16.46 -41.31
C ILE A 50 -29.81 15.38 -40.75
N GLU A 51 -30.87 15.88 -40.11
CA GLU A 51 -32.26 15.39 -39.94
C GLU A 51 -32.71 14.45 -38.80
N ASN A 52 -33.37 15.12 -37.85
CA ASN A 52 -34.49 14.73 -37.01
C ASN A 52 -35.69 14.18 -37.81
N GLY A 53 -36.29 13.06 -37.37
CA GLY A 53 -37.53 12.50 -37.91
C GLY A 53 -38.21 11.52 -36.95
N SER A 54 -39.40 11.89 -36.49
CA SER A 54 -40.20 11.31 -35.41
C SER A 54 -41.23 10.24 -35.83
N MET A 55 -41.63 9.38 -34.87
CA MET A 55 -42.86 8.54 -34.78
C MET A 55 -42.94 7.35 -35.76
N GLU A 56 -43.38 6.13 -35.40
CA GLU A 56 -44.64 5.76 -34.74
C GLU A 56 -44.60 4.38 -34.04
N ASN A 57 -45.53 4.26 -33.09
CA ASN A 57 -45.86 3.18 -32.16
C ASN A 57 -46.80 2.12 -32.77
N ALA A 58 -46.52 0.82 -32.55
CA ALA A 58 -47.51 -0.26 -32.44
C ALA A 58 -46.90 -1.38 -31.56
N SER A 59 -47.17 -1.46 -30.25
CA SER A 59 -48.37 -1.98 -29.58
C SER A 59 -48.48 -3.52 -29.52
N MET A 60 -48.04 -4.03 -28.36
CA MET A 60 -48.62 -5.10 -27.51
C MET A 60 -48.21 -6.58 -27.70
N GLY A 61 -47.61 -7.13 -26.63
CA GLY A 61 -47.50 -8.56 -26.37
C GLY A 61 -46.71 -8.91 -25.09
N ASN A 62 -47.23 -8.53 -23.93
CA ASN A 62 -46.69 -8.71 -22.58
C ASN A 62 -46.25 -10.15 -22.21
N ALA A 63 -45.03 -10.29 -21.68
CA ALA A 63 -44.69 -11.25 -20.62
C ALA A 63 -43.54 -10.68 -19.79
N SER A 64 -43.86 -10.40 -18.53
CA SER A 64 -42.99 -9.97 -17.43
C SER A 64 -41.61 -10.66 -17.41
N GLN A 65 -40.55 -9.89 -17.67
CA GLN A 65 -39.22 -10.15 -17.15
C GLN A 65 -38.94 -9.17 -16.03
N MET A 66 -38.47 -9.74 -14.92
CA MET A 66 -38.03 -9.02 -13.76
C MET A 66 -36.87 -8.09 -14.13
N ASP A 67 -36.95 -6.91 -13.54
CA ASP A 67 -35.91 -5.92 -13.27
C ASP A 67 -34.49 -6.34 -13.68
N ASN A 68 -34.01 -5.72 -14.77
CA ASN A 68 -32.63 -5.76 -15.18
C ASN A 68 -31.86 -4.77 -14.29
N GLY A 69 -31.27 -5.28 -13.22
CA GLY A 69 -30.21 -4.58 -12.50
C GLY A 69 -29.12 -4.17 -13.50
N SER A 70 -28.63 -2.95 -13.32
CA SER A 70 -27.52 -2.34 -14.04
C SER A 70 -26.42 -3.34 -14.40
N GLY A 71 -26.03 -3.36 -15.68
CA GLY A 71 -24.94 -4.19 -16.17
C GLY A 71 -23.62 -3.86 -15.47
N MET A 72 -23.15 -4.81 -14.67
CA MET A 72 -21.73 -5.09 -14.62
C MET A 72 -21.40 -5.75 -15.96
N ALA A 73 -20.39 -5.27 -16.67
CA ALA A 73 -19.73 -6.11 -17.66
C ALA A 73 -19.33 -7.41 -16.93
N GLN A 74 -19.54 -8.57 -17.55
CA GLN A 74 -18.81 -9.79 -17.14
C GLN A 74 -17.34 -9.50 -17.46
N GLY A 75 -16.67 -8.82 -16.53
CA GLY A 75 -15.33 -8.30 -16.68
C GLY A 75 -14.33 -9.36 -16.28
N GLN A 76 -13.35 -9.59 -17.14
CA GLN A 76 -12.18 -10.40 -16.84
C GLN A 76 -11.56 -9.95 -15.51
N MET A 77 -11.02 -10.89 -14.72
CA MET A 77 -10.48 -10.62 -13.38
C MET A 77 -8.97 -10.32 -13.46
N ALA A 78 -8.48 -9.55 -12.50
CA ALA A 78 -7.09 -9.43 -12.11
C ALA A 78 -6.92 -10.00 -10.70
N TYR A 79 -5.69 -10.20 -10.27
CA TYR A 79 -5.39 -10.71 -8.94
C TYR A 79 -4.46 -9.77 -8.23
N VAL A 80 -4.81 -9.44 -6.99
CA VAL A 80 -4.06 -8.48 -6.20
C VAL A 80 -3.78 -9.09 -4.84
N ARG A 81 -2.56 -8.92 -4.37
CA ARG A 81 -2.19 -9.11 -2.97
C ARG A 81 -1.48 -7.87 -2.46
N ILE A 82 -1.46 -7.69 -1.15
CA ILE A 82 -0.86 -6.55 -0.48
C ILE A 82 0.36 -7.03 0.32
N GLY A 83 1.49 -6.34 0.17
CA GLY A 83 2.63 -6.46 1.07
C GLY A 83 2.74 -5.22 1.95
N HIS A 84 2.89 -5.37 3.25
CA HIS A 84 3.06 -4.22 4.15
C HIS A 84 4.52 -4.03 4.56
N PHE A 85 5.19 -3.03 3.97
CA PHE A 85 6.63 -2.76 4.16
C PHE A 85 6.93 -1.29 4.51
N SER A 86 6.02 -0.64 5.24
CA SER A 86 6.22 0.68 5.84
C SER A 86 6.38 0.47 7.34
N ALA A 87 7.57 0.75 7.88
CA ALA A 87 8.00 0.28 9.20
C ALA A 87 7.35 1.02 10.38
N ASP A 88 6.90 2.24 10.13
CA ASP A 88 6.29 3.15 11.10
C ASP A 88 4.77 3.24 10.96
N ALA A 89 4.20 2.65 9.89
CA ALA A 89 2.76 2.49 9.82
C ALA A 89 2.31 1.34 10.73
N PRO A 90 1.19 1.50 11.45
CA PRO A 90 0.54 0.38 12.12
C PRO A 90 0.04 -0.63 11.08
N ALA A 91 -0.42 -1.80 11.54
CA ALA A 91 -1.13 -2.72 10.67
C ALA A 91 -2.20 -1.98 9.85
N VAL A 92 -2.40 -2.35 8.58
CA VAL A 92 -3.26 -1.59 7.66
C VAL A 92 -4.50 -2.36 7.22
N ASP A 93 -5.60 -1.64 7.04
CA ASP A 93 -6.77 -2.11 6.32
C ASP A 93 -6.73 -1.55 4.88
N VAL A 94 -7.08 -2.39 3.90
CA VAL A 94 -7.11 -2.01 2.48
C VAL A 94 -8.53 -2.12 1.97
N LEU A 95 -9.09 -0.98 1.58
CA LEU A 95 -10.42 -0.86 1.01
C LEU A 95 -10.33 -0.66 -0.49
N VAL A 96 -11.18 -1.37 -1.22
CA VAL A 96 -11.33 -1.27 -2.67
C VAL A 96 -12.76 -0.84 -2.98
N ASP A 97 -12.90 0.28 -3.67
CA ASP A 97 -14.19 0.90 -4.00
C ASP A 97 -15.10 1.13 -2.78
N GLY A 98 -14.48 1.33 -1.61
CA GLY A 98 -15.14 1.57 -0.33
C GLY A 98 -15.48 0.31 0.49
N GLU A 99 -15.14 -0.89 0.02
CA GLU A 99 -15.33 -2.15 0.75
C GLU A 99 -13.97 -2.70 1.20
N THR A 100 -13.86 -3.18 2.44
CA THR A 100 -12.63 -3.80 2.96
C THR A 100 -12.29 -5.07 2.18
N ALA A 101 -11.16 -5.06 1.49
CA ALA A 101 -10.61 -6.21 0.76
C ALA A 101 -9.63 -7.01 1.63
N PHE A 102 -8.80 -6.31 2.40
CA PHE A 102 -7.85 -6.90 3.33
C PHE A 102 -7.93 -6.17 4.67
N SER A 103 -7.80 -6.91 5.77
CA SER A 103 -7.89 -6.33 7.12
C SER A 103 -6.70 -6.73 7.98
N GLY A 104 -6.12 -5.76 8.69
CA GLY A 104 -5.06 -5.97 9.67
C GLY A 104 -3.80 -6.61 9.10
N VAL A 105 -3.36 -6.17 7.92
CA VAL A 105 -2.10 -6.64 7.33
C VAL A 105 -0.95 -6.10 8.19
N GLU A 106 -0.20 -6.99 8.86
CA GLU A 106 0.89 -6.60 9.77
C GLU A 106 2.17 -6.23 9.00
N TYR A 107 3.04 -5.42 9.61
CA TYR A 107 4.33 -5.07 9.02
C TYR A 107 5.20 -6.32 8.76
N GLY A 108 5.66 -6.45 7.51
CA GLY A 108 6.43 -7.58 7.00
C GLY A 108 5.58 -8.69 6.35
N ASP A 109 4.26 -8.65 6.51
CA ASP A 109 3.35 -9.65 5.95
C ASP A 109 2.97 -9.34 4.51
N VAL A 110 2.71 -10.42 3.76
CA VAL A 110 2.12 -10.37 2.41
C VAL A 110 0.86 -11.24 2.42
N THR A 111 -0.24 -10.71 1.90
CA THR A 111 -1.51 -11.44 1.84
C THR A 111 -1.51 -12.51 0.74
N ASP A 112 -2.49 -13.41 0.78
CA ASP A 112 -2.85 -14.21 -0.39
C ASP A 112 -3.42 -13.31 -1.50
N TYR A 113 -3.46 -13.82 -2.74
CA TYR A 113 -4.11 -13.14 -3.86
C TYR A 113 -5.63 -13.17 -3.71
N GLU A 114 -6.26 -12.02 -3.93
CA GLU A 114 -7.70 -11.88 -4.07
C GLU A 114 -8.06 -11.44 -5.48
N ALA A 115 -9.20 -11.93 -5.97
CA ALA A 115 -9.70 -11.63 -7.30
C ALA A 115 -10.37 -10.24 -7.32
N LEU A 116 -9.90 -9.38 -8.21
CA LEU A 116 -10.39 -8.02 -8.40
C LEU A 116 -10.84 -7.85 -9.86
N PRO A 117 -12.03 -7.30 -10.17
CA PRO A 117 -12.40 -7.03 -11.55
C PRO A 117 -11.32 -6.23 -12.29
N ALA A 118 -11.09 -6.47 -13.58
CA ALA A 118 -10.15 -5.64 -14.34
C ALA A 118 -10.71 -4.23 -14.54
N GLY A 119 -9.85 -3.21 -14.37
CA GLY A 119 -10.24 -1.81 -14.53
C GLY A 119 -9.58 -0.87 -13.53
N GLU A 120 -10.17 0.32 -13.41
CA GLU A 120 -9.81 1.34 -12.44
C GLU A 120 -10.59 1.11 -11.14
N HIS A 121 -9.87 1.00 -10.02
CA HIS A 121 -10.43 0.84 -8.68
C HIS A 121 -9.92 1.94 -7.76
N LEU A 122 -10.80 2.49 -6.92
CA LEU A 122 -10.36 3.38 -5.85
C LEU A 122 -9.80 2.53 -4.72
N VAL A 123 -8.52 2.66 -4.43
CA VAL A 123 -7.87 1.97 -3.31
C VAL A 123 -7.63 2.98 -2.20
N THR A 124 -8.13 2.65 -1.02
CA THR A 124 -7.88 3.38 0.22
C THR A 124 -7.13 2.47 1.18
N ILE A 125 -6.04 2.96 1.78
CA ILE A 125 -5.30 2.26 2.84
C ILE A 125 -5.45 3.10 4.10
N THR A 126 -5.89 2.47 5.17
CA THR A 126 -6.06 3.09 6.50
C THR A 126 -5.27 2.34 7.55
N ALA A 127 -4.98 3.00 8.67
CA ALA A 127 -4.56 2.28 9.86
C ALA A 127 -5.66 1.29 10.28
N ALA A 128 -5.26 0.09 10.71
CA ALA A 128 -6.18 -0.92 11.21
C ALA A 128 -6.82 -0.43 12.51
N ASP A 129 -8.12 -0.71 12.66
CA ASP A 129 -8.97 -0.25 13.77
C ASP A 129 -9.13 1.29 13.88
N ASP A 130 -8.63 2.07 12.90
CA ASP A 130 -8.80 3.52 12.78
C ASP A 130 -9.01 3.95 11.32
N GLU A 131 -10.27 3.86 10.87
CA GLU A 131 -10.69 4.19 9.50
C GLU A 131 -10.51 5.67 9.14
N ASP A 132 -10.32 6.56 10.12
CA ASP A 132 -10.13 8.00 9.90
C ASP A 132 -8.67 8.33 9.54
N THR A 133 -7.72 7.46 9.91
CA THR A 133 -6.30 7.58 9.56
C THR A 133 -6.04 6.98 8.18
N VAL A 134 -6.30 7.77 7.13
CA VAL A 134 -6.08 7.39 5.72
C VAL A 134 -4.65 7.71 5.29
N VAL A 135 -3.84 6.68 5.05
CA VAL A 135 -2.44 6.81 4.63
C VAL A 135 -2.28 6.80 3.11
N PHE A 136 -3.30 6.32 2.38
CA PHE A 136 -3.35 6.40 0.92
C PHE A 136 -4.79 6.38 0.41
N ASN A 137 -5.07 7.18 -0.63
CA ASN A 137 -6.37 7.20 -1.29
C ASN A 137 -6.22 7.61 -2.76
N ASN A 138 -6.19 6.65 -3.68
CA ASN A 138 -6.05 6.93 -5.11
C ASN A 138 -6.57 5.79 -5.99
N THR A 139 -6.72 6.05 -7.28
CA THR A 139 -7.11 5.05 -8.27
C THR A 139 -5.92 4.19 -8.69
N VAL A 140 -6.09 2.87 -8.64
CA VAL A 140 -5.17 1.87 -9.19
C VAL A 140 -5.84 1.20 -10.39
N THR A 141 -5.08 0.97 -11.45
CA THR A 141 -5.56 0.23 -12.63
C THR A 141 -4.96 -1.16 -12.66
N VAL A 142 -5.81 -2.19 -12.72
CA VAL A 142 -5.40 -3.58 -12.89
C VAL A 142 -5.92 -4.12 -14.22
N ASN A 143 -5.10 -4.91 -14.90
CA ASN A 143 -5.48 -5.54 -16.17
C ASN A 143 -5.95 -6.97 -15.95
N ALA A 144 -6.84 -7.41 -16.85
CA ALA A 144 -7.29 -8.79 -16.92
C ALA A 144 -6.14 -9.80 -16.98
N ASN A 145 -6.33 -10.95 -16.32
CA ASN A 145 -5.45 -12.12 -16.33
C ASN A 145 -4.02 -11.81 -15.86
N GLN A 146 -3.86 -10.79 -15.00
CA GLN A 146 -2.58 -10.39 -14.43
C GLN A 146 -2.63 -10.46 -12.90
N ALA A 147 -1.50 -10.90 -12.33
CA ALA A 147 -1.26 -10.92 -10.90
C ALA A 147 -0.44 -9.69 -10.51
N TYR A 148 -0.80 -9.08 -9.38
CA TYR A 148 -0.14 -7.89 -8.84
C TYR A 148 0.16 -8.05 -7.36
N THR A 149 1.36 -7.65 -6.97
CA THR A 149 1.70 -7.37 -5.58
C THR A 149 1.73 -5.85 -5.40
N ILE A 150 0.98 -5.32 -4.44
CA ILE A 150 1.01 -3.89 -4.09
C ILE A 150 1.69 -3.76 -2.73
N ASP A 151 2.90 -3.23 -2.74
CA ASP A 151 3.70 -3.05 -1.54
C ASP A 151 3.45 -1.66 -0.94
N ALA A 152 2.98 -1.57 0.30
CA ALA A 152 2.99 -0.33 1.07
C ALA A 152 4.44 -0.03 1.49
N THR A 153 5.00 1.10 1.06
CA THR A 153 6.42 1.43 1.27
C THR A 153 6.62 2.84 1.76
N GLY A 154 7.79 3.12 2.34
CA GLY A 154 8.14 4.44 2.88
C GLY A 154 7.69 4.59 4.33
N LEU A 155 7.70 5.84 4.79
CA LEU A 155 7.37 6.19 6.16
C LEU A 155 6.13 7.11 6.19
N LEU A 156 5.29 6.97 7.21
CA LEU A 156 4.24 7.94 7.57
C LEU A 156 4.86 9.19 8.20
N ASP A 157 5.85 9.02 9.06
CA ASP A 157 6.60 10.10 9.69
C ASP A 157 7.84 10.43 8.85
N THR A 158 7.98 11.70 8.48
CA THR A 158 9.07 12.20 7.62
C THR A 158 10.13 12.99 8.38
N GLY A 159 9.91 13.21 9.67
CA GLY A 159 10.79 13.93 10.58
C GLY A 159 11.83 13.06 11.26
N ASP A 160 12.91 13.67 11.77
CA ASP A 160 13.90 12.98 12.60
C ASP A 160 14.01 13.57 14.02
N GLU A 161 13.05 14.42 14.40
CA GLU A 161 12.97 15.18 15.65
C GLU A 161 14.17 16.12 15.90
N GLU A 162 15.07 16.30 14.92
CA GLU A 162 16.18 17.24 14.98
C GLU A 162 15.92 18.48 14.09
N TYR A 163 16.09 19.68 14.66
CA TYR A 163 15.93 20.90 13.87
C TYR A 163 17.17 21.21 13.00
N GLU A 164 17.03 21.05 11.69
CA GLU A 164 18.06 21.14 10.68
C GLU A 164 17.90 22.31 9.69
N PHE A 165 16.83 23.11 9.75
CA PHE A 165 16.57 24.22 8.82
C PHE A 165 17.79 25.11 8.52
N VAL A 166 18.60 25.42 9.53
CA VAL A 166 19.78 26.28 9.33
C VAL A 166 20.97 25.51 8.76
N SER A 167 21.25 24.30 9.25
CA SER A 167 22.36 23.46 8.77
C SER A 167 22.14 22.94 7.35
N SER A 168 20.89 22.66 7.00
CA SER A 168 20.44 22.22 5.68
C SER A 168 20.36 23.37 4.66
N ASN A 169 20.53 24.62 5.12
CA ASN A 169 20.34 25.82 4.32
C ASN A 169 18.89 25.89 3.75
N GLY A 170 17.94 25.47 4.58
CA GLY A 170 16.49 25.52 4.37
C GLY A 170 15.93 24.45 3.45
N SER A 171 16.66 23.34 3.24
CA SER A 171 16.11 22.17 2.53
C SER A 171 15.27 21.28 3.44
N ASP A 172 15.63 21.24 4.71
CA ASP A 172 15.02 20.42 5.75
C ASP A 172 14.32 21.35 6.75
N ASP A 173 13.29 20.86 7.42
CA ASP A 173 12.41 21.59 8.35
C ASP A 173 11.93 22.94 7.81
N ALA A 174 11.26 22.92 6.66
CA ALA A 174 10.69 24.13 6.10
C ALA A 174 9.59 24.71 7.03
N PRO A 175 9.39 26.03 7.05
CA PRO A 175 8.30 26.62 7.81
C PRO A 175 6.95 26.14 7.28
N TYR A 176 6.01 25.90 8.19
CA TYR A 176 4.62 25.67 7.81
C TYR A 176 4.07 26.86 7.03
N THR A 177 3.29 26.59 5.99
CA THR A 177 2.70 27.64 5.15
C THR A 177 1.18 27.62 5.15
N ALA A 178 0.58 28.80 5.23
CA ALA A 178 -0.85 29.03 5.04
C ALA A 178 -1.05 30.15 4.00
N ASP A 179 -2.04 29.99 3.12
CA ASP A 179 -2.34 30.96 2.04
C ASP A 179 -1.14 31.36 1.15
N GLY A 180 -0.14 30.47 1.04
CA GLY A 180 1.05 30.67 0.19
C GLY A 180 2.18 31.48 0.85
N GLY A 181 2.19 31.63 2.17
CA GLY A 181 3.29 32.21 2.95
C GLY A 181 3.51 31.48 4.27
N ALA A 182 4.69 31.67 4.89
CA ALA A 182 4.98 31.11 6.21
C ALA A 182 4.03 31.68 7.28
N VAL A 183 3.57 30.82 8.18
CA VAL A 183 2.80 31.22 9.36
C VAL A 183 3.77 31.83 10.37
N VAL A 184 3.48 33.05 10.81
CA VAL A 184 4.32 33.79 11.76
C VAL A 184 3.48 34.67 12.66
N GLU A 185 3.94 34.91 13.89
CA GLU A 185 3.41 35.94 14.78
C GLU A 185 4.58 36.72 15.43
N ALA A 186 4.40 38.02 15.66
CA ALA A 186 5.50 38.90 16.07
C ALA A 186 5.22 39.68 17.35
N ALA A 187 6.12 39.55 18.33
CA ALA A 187 6.03 40.19 19.64
C ALA A 187 7.16 41.20 19.88
N GLN A 188 6.88 42.18 20.75
CA GLN A 188 7.90 43.02 21.39
C GLN A 188 8.38 42.37 22.69
N VAL A 189 9.69 42.20 22.81
CA VAL A 189 10.33 41.55 23.95
C VAL A 189 11.27 42.53 24.66
N SER A 190 11.03 42.76 25.95
CA SER A 190 11.81 43.66 26.81
C SER A 190 12.59 42.88 27.87
N VAL A 191 13.75 43.38 28.32
CA VAL A 191 14.57 42.73 29.36
C VAL A 191 14.49 43.53 30.67
N GLY A 192 14.00 42.92 31.76
CA GLY A 192 13.75 43.57 33.05
C GLY A 192 14.07 42.71 34.28
N ASP A 193 14.31 43.34 35.44
CA ASP A 193 14.50 42.67 36.75
C ASP A 193 13.16 42.70 37.51
N ASP A 194 12.60 41.54 37.87
CA ASP A 194 11.32 41.38 38.59
C ASP A 194 11.39 41.84 40.07
N GLU A 195 10.56 42.82 40.49
CA GLU A 195 10.17 43.00 41.91
C GLU A 195 8.76 43.62 42.07
N ASP A 196 8.01 43.06 43.04
CA ASP A 196 6.70 43.45 43.62
C ASP A 196 5.44 43.24 42.75
N GLU A 197 4.88 42.02 42.75
CA GLU A 197 3.61 41.77 42.09
C GLU A 197 2.39 41.87 43.01
N ASN A 198 1.33 42.54 42.53
CA ASN A 198 0.01 42.46 43.12
C ASN A 198 -0.58 41.08 42.78
N ALA A 199 -1.52 40.57 43.59
CA ALA A 199 -2.19 39.32 43.23
C ALA A 199 -2.87 39.43 41.84
N SER A 200 -2.62 38.44 40.99
CA SER A 200 -3.16 38.26 39.64
C SER A 200 -3.54 36.79 39.44
N VAL A 201 -4.46 36.54 38.51
CA VAL A 201 -4.75 35.22 37.99
C VAL A 201 -5.05 35.37 36.50
N GLU A 202 -4.52 34.47 35.71
CA GLU A 202 -4.77 34.34 34.28
C GLU A 202 -5.26 32.93 34.02
N PHE A 203 -6.42 32.84 33.36
CA PHE A 203 -7.06 31.58 33.06
C PHE A 203 -7.66 31.64 31.66
N ASN A 204 -6.88 31.12 30.72
CA ASN A 204 -7.17 31.07 29.30
C ASN A 204 -8.05 29.86 28.97
N ASN A 205 -8.60 29.90 27.75
CA ASN A 205 -9.42 28.80 27.26
C ASN A 205 -8.56 27.56 27.11
N VAL A 206 -8.94 26.48 27.78
CA VAL A 206 -8.15 25.23 27.85
C VAL A 206 -9.00 24.05 27.38
N THR A 207 -8.37 23.08 26.73
CA THR A 207 -8.99 21.76 26.49
C THR A 207 -8.59 20.81 27.61
N THR A 208 -9.58 20.10 28.17
CA THR A 208 -9.36 19.18 29.30
C THR A 208 -9.88 17.78 28.96
N ASP A 209 -9.25 16.77 29.57
CA ASP A 209 -9.77 15.40 29.65
C ASP A 209 -11.05 15.27 30.51
N GLY A 210 -11.45 16.36 31.16
CA GLY A 210 -12.62 16.47 32.01
C GLY A 210 -12.35 16.10 33.48
N GLU A 211 -11.09 16.00 33.90
CA GLU A 211 -10.65 15.70 35.27
C GLU A 211 -9.72 16.77 35.86
N THR A 212 -8.86 17.39 35.04
CA THR A 212 -7.95 18.46 35.50
C THR A 212 -8.03 19.70 34.60
N VAL A 213 -7.84 20.89 35.18
CA VAL A 213 -7.63 22.12 34.40
C VAL A 213 -6.38 22.81 34.89
N THR A 214 -5.62 23.39 33.97
CA THR A 214 -4.43 24.17 34.28
C THR A 214 -4.79 25.65 34.27
N VAL A 215 -4.35 26.39 35.28
CA VAL A 215 -4.46 27.85 35.35
C VAL A 215 -3.11 28.44 34.96
N ASP A 216 -3.09 29.23 33.89
CA ASP A 216 -1.88 29.70 33.20
C ASP A 216 -0.90 30.37 34.15
N SER A 217 -1.39 31.31 34.96
CA SER A 217 -0.58 31.92 36.01
C SER A 217 -1.41 32.39 37.18
N VAL A 218 -0.82 32.29 38.37
CA VAL A 218 -1.32 32.95 39.57
C VAL A 218 -0.18 33.64 40.28
N THR A 219 -0.38 34.91 40.59
CA THR A 219 0.46 35.63 41.55
C THR A 219 -0.25 35.64 42.90
N ALA A 220 0.33 34.95 43.88
CA ALA A 220 -0.15 34.92 45.27
C ALA A 220 0.91 35.56 46.19
N PRO A 221 0.85 36.87 46.50
CA PRO A 221 1.91 37.57 47.24
C PRO A 221 2.16 37.04 48.66
N GLU A 222 1.18 36.35 49.25
CA GLU A 222 1.25 35.78 50.60
C GLU A 222 1.04 34.25 50.60
N GLY A 223 0.98 33.62 49.42
CA GLY A 223 0.65 32.19 49.26
C GLY A 223 -0.85 31.89 49.43
N GLY A 224 -1.31 30.74 48.95
CA GLY A 224 -2.72 30.37 49.02
C GLY A 224 -3.13 29.27 48.04
N PHE A 225 -4.29 29.42 47.40
CA PHE A 225 -4.87 28.38 46.52
C PHE A 225 -5.53 29.01 45.29
N VAL A 226 -5.75 28.23 44.24
CA VAL A 226 -6.62 28.60 43.11
C VAL A 226 -7.88 27.74 43.15
N ALA A 227 -9.03 28.38 43.29
CA ALA A 227 -10.34 27.74 43.25
C ALA A 227 -10.97 27.93 41.88
N ILE A 228 -11.45 26.83 41.28
CA ILE A 228 -12.20 26.86 40.03
C ILE A 228 -13.69 26.88 40.36
N HIS A 229 -14.39 27.87 39.81
CA HIS A 229 -15.83 28.05 39.97
C HIS A 229 -16.57 27.82 38.66
N ASN A 230 -17.77 27.26 38.74
CA ASN A 230 -18.73 27.33 37.64
C ASN A 230 -19.45 28.70 37.59
N LEU A 231 -20.19 28.95 36.51
CA LEU A 231 -20.92 30.21 36.30
C LEU A 231 -21.94 30.58 37.41
N SER A 232 -22.36 29.65 38.27
CA SER A 232 -23.29 29.99 39.36
C SER A 232 -22.69 30.98 40.38
N LEU A 233 -21.36 31.16 40.38
CA LEU A 233 -20.70 32.23 41.12
C LEU A 233 -21.26 33.61 40.75
N GLN A 234 -21.51 33.86 39.46
CA GLN A 234 -22.05 35.13 38.97
C GLN A 234 -23.52 35.35 39.40
N ASP A 235 -24.24 34.27 39.71
CA ASP A 235 -25.59 34.30 40.28
C ASP A 235 -25.61 34.49 41.81
N GLY A 236 -24.43 34.65 42.43
CA GLY A 236 -24.25 34.87 43.87
C GLY A 236 -24.14 33.59 44.70
N ASN A 237 -23.95 32.42 44.07
CA ASN A 237 -23.69 31.16 44.76
C ASN A 237 -22.20 31.01 45.10
N THR A 238 -21.69 31.77 46.07
CA THR A 238 -20.25 31.86 46.35
C THR A 238 -19.63 30.56 46.88
N LEU A 239 -20.38 29.74 47.60
CA LEU A 239 -19.88 28.49 48.20
C LEU A 239 -20.12 27.28 47.30
N GLY A 240 -21.32 27.17 46.70
CA GLY A 240 -21.69 26.02 45.87
C GLY A 240 -21.24 26.12 44.41
N SER A 241 -20.46 27.14 44.05
CA SER A 241 -19.88 27.29 42.71
C SER A 241 -18.48 26.69 42.60
N VAL A 242 -17.76 26.51 43.71
CA VAL A 242 -16.43 25.88 43.74
C VAL A 242 -16.57 24.45 43.26
N ILE A 243 -15.85 24.07 42.21
CA ILE A 243 -15.85 22.74 41.60
C ILE A 243 -14.48 22.07 41.57
N GLY A 244 -13.40 22.78 41.91
CA GLY A 244 -12.05 22.23 42.06
C GLY A 244 -11.16 23.22 42.80
N VAL A 245 -10.09 22.73 43.43
CA VAL A 245 -9.10 23.56 44.12
C VAL A 245 -7.69 23.00 43.91
N SER A 246 -6.72 23.89 43.71
CA SER A 246 -5.30 23.52 43.58
C SER A 246 -4.73 22.98 44.89
N GLU A 247 -3.54 22.40 44.82
CA GLU A 247 -2.67 22.32 45.99
C GLU A 247 -2.22 23.73 46.46
N TYR A 248 -1.60 23.81 47.63
CA TYR A 248 -1.09 25.07 48.17
C TYR A 248 -0.03 25.68 47.23
N VAL A 249 -0.23 26.93 46.86
CA VAL A 249 0.67 27.74 46.03
C VAL A 249 1.55 28.61 46.93
N GLU A 250 2.87 28.51 46.77
CA GLU A 250 3.84 29.28 47.54
C GLU A 250 3.75 30.79 47.22
N PRO A 251 4.22 31.69 48.13
CA PRO A 251 4.22 33.11 47.86
C PRO A 251 5.08 33.49 46.64
N GLY A 252 4.46 34.13 45.64
CA GLY A 252 5.10 34.50 44.37
C GLY A 252 4.19 34.29 43.17
N THR A 253 4.76 34.27 41.98
CA THR A 253 4.07 33.89 40.73
C THR A 253 4.35 32.44 40.46
N THR A 254 3.30 31.67 40.19
CA THR A 254 3.37 30.26 39.83
C THR A 254 2.57 30.09 38.55
N GLU A 255 3.23 29.51 37.56
CA GLU A 255 2.64 29.16 36.27
C GLU A 255 2.14 27.71 36.31
N ASP A 256 1.23 27.37 35.41
CA ASP A 256 0.69 26.03 35.21
C ASP A 256 0.13 25.38 36.48
N VAL A 257 -0.71 26.12 37.21
CA VAL A 257 -1.33 25.59 38.44
C VAL A 257 -2.41 24.58 38.08
N GLU A 258 -2.08 23.30 38.23
CA GLU A 258 -3.02 22.20 38.05
C GLU A 258 -4.11 22.21 39.14
N VAL A 259 -5.36 22.14 38.69
CA VAL A 259 -6.54 22.03 39.55
C VAL A 259 -7.33 20.78 39.18
N SER A 260 -7.35 19.81 40.09
CA SER A 260 -8.24 18.66 39.96
C SER A 260 -9.70 19.09 40.15
N LEU A 261 -10.54 18.76 39.18
CA LEU A 261 -11.97 19.03 39.21
C LEU A 261 -12.72 17.90 39.92
N PHE A 262 -13.72 18.27 40.72
CA PHE A 262 -14.64 17.39 41.43
C PHE A 262 -14.03 16.53 42.55
N GLU A 263 -12.73 16.68 42.81
CA GLU A 263 -12.01 16.04 43.90
C GLU A 263 -11.41 17.09 44.86
N GLY A 264 -11.15 16.72 46.11
CA GLY A 264 -10.41 17.58 47.06
C GLY A 264 -11.18 18.76 47.69
N VAL A 265 -12.43 19.03 47.34
CA VAL A 265 -13.22 20.12 47.94
C VAL A 265 -14.10 19.61 49.09
N ASP A 266 -13.64 19.76 50.33
CA ASP A 266 -14.37 19.32 51.51
C ASP A 266 -15.64 20.16 51.77
N GLY A 267 -16.80 19.50 51.84
CA GLY A 267 -18.10 20.13 52.14
C GLY A 267 -19.07 20.23 50.95
N THR A 268 -18.70 19.75 49.77
CA THR A 268 -19.58 19.64 48.59
C THR A 268 -19.78 18.18 48.15
N GLU A 269 -20.84 17.89 47.41
CA GLU A 269 -20.99 16.65 46.64
C GLU A 269 -21.35 17.03 45.19
N PHE A 270 -20.56 16.56 44.21
CA PHE A 270 -20.70 16.92 42.80
C PHE A 270 -21.34 15.80 41.97
N THR A 271 -22.04 16.17 40.90
CA THR A 271 -22.52 15.22 39.88
C THR A 271 -21.69 15.43 38.61
N GLN A 272 -20.70 14.57 38.34
CA GLN A 272 -19.77 14.68 37.18
C GLN A 272 -20.48 14.76 35.81
N SER A 273 -21.76 14.39 35.74
CA SER A 273 -22.57 14.29 34.52
C SER A 273 -23.03 15.62 33.92
N GLU A 274 -22.97 16.74 34.65
CA GLU A 274 -23.51 18.02 34.16
C GLU A 274 -22.46 18.86 33.38
N LEU A 275 -21.18 18.52 33.49
CA LEU A 275 -20.07 19.20 32.83
C LEU A 275 -19.50 18.37 31.67
N ARG A 276 -19.25 17.06 31.84
CA ARG A 276 -18.74 16.15 30.78
C ARG A 276 -19.63 16.00 29.53
N ASN A 277 -20.87 16.46 29.55
CA ASN A 277 -21.80 16.37 28.41
C ASN A 277 -21.86 17.65 27.55
N ASN A 278 -20.99 18.63 27.82
CA ASN A 278 -20.93 19.88 27.08
C ASN A 278 -19.51 20.07 26.51
N THR A 279 -19.42 20.30 25.20
CA THR A 279 -18.16 20.43 24.46
C THR A 279 -17.43 21.74 24.79
N SER A 280 -18.07 22.71 25.45
CA SER A 280 -17.43 23.96 25.91
C SER A 280 -18.12 24.55 27.14
N ILE A 281 -17.37 24.77 28.21
CA ILE A 281 -17.89 25.12 29.54
C ILE A 281 -17.14 26.35 30.06
N PRO A 282 -17.81 27.48 30.28
CA PRO A 282 -17.18 28.62 30.93
C PRO A 282 -16.93 28.34 32.43
N LEU A 283 -15.66 28.41 32.84
CA LEU A 283 -15.18 28.27 34.21
C LEU A 283 -14.51 29.57 34.66
N ILE A 284 -14.41 29.78 35.98
CA ILE A 284 -13.86 31.00 36.58
C ILE A 284 -12.76 30.60 37.56
N ALA A 285 -11.52 30.99 37.32
CA ALA A 285 -10.43 30.83 38.27
C ALA A 285 -10.44 31.99 39.29
N MET A 286 -10.25 31.67 40.56
CA MET A 286 -10.24 32.64 41.66
C MET A 286 -9.11 32.28 42.63
N PRO A 287 -8.12 33.15 42.85
CA PRO A 287 -7.11 32.92 43.86
C PRO A 287 -7.65 33.23 45.26
N HIS A 288 -7.34 32.35 46.21
CA HIS A 288 -7.72 32.41 47.63
C HIS A 288 -6.46 32.54 48.50
N LEU A 289 -6.56 33.31 49.57
CA LEU A 289 -5.48 33.56 50.53
C LEU A 289 -5.61 32.61 51.72
N ASP A 290 -4.59 31.80 51.99
CA ASP A 290 -4.52 30.99 53.22
C ASP A 290 -4.52 31.93 54.45
N THR A 291 -5.64 31.98 55.18
CA THR A 291 -5.87 33.03 56.20
C THR A 291 -5.51 32.57 57.61
N ASP A 292 -5.55 31.26 57.87
CA ASP A 292 -5.18 30.62 59.13
C ASP A 292 -3.78 30.00 59.12
N GLY A 293 -3.16 29.87 57.94
CA GLY A 293 -1.77 29.45 57.75
C GLY A 293 -1.57 27.96 57.99
N ASP A 294 -2.57 27.14 57.67
CA ASP A 294 -2.54 25.69 57.84
C ASP A 294 -2.38 24.92 56.53
N GLU A 295 -2.25 25.61 55.39
CA GLU A 295 -2.04 25.04 54.06
C GLU A 295 -3.16 24.08 53.62
N GLU A 296 -4.36 24.18 54.22
CA GLU A 296 -5.55 23.41 53.87
C GLU A 296 -6.68 24.35 53.37
N TYR A 297 -7.41 23.97 52.32
CA TYR A 297 -8.47 24.83 51.78
C TYR A 297 -9.79 24.70 52.54
N ASP A 298 -10.14 25.73 53.30
CA ASP A 298 -11.19 25.72 54.33
C ASP A 298 -12.39 26.65 54.01
N PHE A 299 -12.35 27.33 52.86
CA PHE A 299 -13.36 28.32 52.44
C PHE A 299 -14.79 27.77 52.46
N VAL A 300 -15.01 26.59 51.87
CA VAL A 300 -16.36 26.00 51.77
C VAL A 300 -16.83 25.51 53.15
N GLN A 301 -15.98 24.78 53.87
CA GLN A 301 -16.30 24.18 55.16
C GLN A 301 -16.66 25.24 56.21
N ASN A 302 -15.97 26.38 56.18
CA ASN A 302 -16.15 27.46 57.15
C ASN A 302 -17.15 28.56 56.69
N ASN A 303 -17.92 28.33 55.62
CA ASN A 303 -18.84 29.32 55.02
C ASN A 303 -18.15 30.65 54.68
N GLY A 304 -16.91 30.58 54.19
CA GLY A 304 -16.10 31.70 53.73
C GLY A 304 -15.49 32.56 54.84
N SER A 305 -15.38 32.03 56.07
CA SER A 305 -14.70 32.74 57.17
C SER A 305 -13.19 32.50 57.25
N SER A 306 -12.72 31.42 56.65
CA SER A 306 -11.30 31.13 56.37
C SER A 306 -11.13 31.08 54.84
N ASP A 307 -9.90 31.26 54.38
CA ASP A 307 -9.46 31.28 52.99
C ASP A 307 -10.31 32.10 52.06
N GLY A 308 -10.44 33.39 52.38
CA GLY A 308 -11.15 34.32 51.51
C GLY A 308 -10.41 34.54 50.18
N PRO A 309 -11.10 34.95 49.12
CA PRO A 309 -10.45 35.27 47.86
C PRO A 309 -9.52 36.47 48.01
N TYR A 310 -8.45 36.49 47.21
CA TYR A 310 -7.72 37.74 46.98
C TYR A 310 -8.67 38.76 46.36
N THR A 311 -8.58 40.00 46.84
CA THR A 311 -9.48 41.07 46.38
C THR A 311 -8.71 42.24 45.79
N ALA A 312 -9.16 42.70 44.61
CA ALA A 312 -8.71 43.93 43.98
C ALA A 312 -9.88 44.91 43.90
N ASN A 313 -9.65 46.18 44.26
CA ASN A 313 -10.66 47.25 44.18
C ASN A 313 -12.00 46.95 44.90
N GLY A 314 -12.00 46.07 45.91
CA GLY A 314 -13.18 45.71 46.70
C GLY A 314 -14.05 44.59 46.14
N GLY A 315 -13.61 43.89 45.09
CA GLY A 315 -14.19 42.65 44.57
C GLY A 315 -13.17 41.51 44.55
N ALA A 316 -13.65 40.26 44.46
CA ALA A 316 -12.77 39.10 44.27
C ALA A 316 -12.06 39.21 42.92
N LEU A 317 -10.78 38.88 42.92
CA LEU A 317 -9.98 38.72 41.72
C LEU A 317 -10.40 37.41 41.04
N VAL A 318 -10.74 37.48 39.75
CA VAL A 318 -11.17 36.32 38.98
C VAL A 318 -10.74 36.48 37.54
N ASP A 319 -10.56 35.35 36.86
CA ASP A 319 -10.50 35.29 35.41
C ASP A 319 -11.38 34.15 34.87
N GLN A 320 -11.89 34.29 33.64
CA GLN A 320 -12.89 33.38 33.08
C GLN A 320 -12.44 32.80 31.74
N ALA A 321 -12.27 31.48 31.72
CA ALA A 321 -11.99 30.66 30.55
C ALA A 321 -13.23 29.94 30.02
N VAL A 322 -13.23 29.58 28.74
CA VAL A 322 -14.06 28.53 28.16
C VAL A 322 -13.23 27.25 28.08
N VAL A 323 -13.69 26.22 28.77
CA VAL A 323 -13.01 24.92 28.86
C VAL A 323 -13.70 23.91 27.94
N ALA A 324 -12.99 23.42 26.93
CA ALA A 324 -13.51 22.43 25.99
C ALA A 324 -13.26 21.00 26.49
N VAL A 325 -14.21 20.09 26.24
CA VAL A 325 -14.09 18.66 26.63
C VAL A 325 -14.22 17.80 25.38
N GLY A 326 -13.09 17.27 24.91
CA GLY A 326 -13.00 16.11 24.01
C GLY A 326 -12.42 16.34 22.61
N GLY A 327 -11.59 15.37 22.19
CA GLY A 327 -11.54 14.75 20.85
C GLY A 327 -10.90 15.55 19.72
N GLU A 328 -9.70 15.13 19.32
CA GLU A 328 -8.90 15.53 18.15
C GLU A 328 -9.75 15.78 16.89
N GLU A 329 -9.76 17.02 16.40
CA GLU A 329 -10.16 17.38 15.03
C GLU A 329 -8.89 17.86 14.30
N SER A 330 -8.79 17.60 12.99
CA SER A 330 -7.65 18.00 12.16
C SER A 330 -7.40 19.52 12.26
N GLU A 331 -6.35 19.89 12.98
CA GLU A 331 -6.06 21.28 13.30
C GLU A 331 -5.31 21.96 12.13
N THR A 332 -5.60 23.24 11.90
CA THR A 332 -4.83 24.06 10.93
C THR A 332 -3.67 24.72 11.64
N VAL A 333 -2.48 24.74 11.03
CA VAL A 333 -1.30 25.40 11.61
C VAL A 333 -1.63 26.83 12.09
N SER A 334 -1.20 27.15 13.31
CA SER A 334 -1.39 28.45 13.94
C SER A 334 -0.26 28.72 14.94
N VAL A 335 -0.04 30.00 15.27
CA VAL A 335 0.91 30.40 16.32
C VAL A 335 0.41 31.70 16.95
N ASP A 336 0.49 31.78 18.26
CA ASP A 336 0.19 32.96 19.06
C ASP A 336 1.42 33.32 19.90
N PHE A 337 1.82 34.59 19.83
CA PHE A 337 3.06 35.06 20.45
C PHE A 337 2.93 36.53 20.83
N ASP A 338 2.71 36.78 22.12
CA ASP A 338 2.41 38.08 22.68
C ASP A 338 3.65 38.83 23.22
N ASP A 339 3.48 40.15 23.35
CA ASP A 339 4.45 41.08 23.94
C ASP A 339 4.79 40.66 25.38
N GLN A 340 6.09 40.47 25.68
CA GLN A 340 6.52 39.92 26.97
C GLN A 340 7.79 40.59 27.53
N THR A 341 7.99 40.44 28.84
CA THR A 341 9.24 40.80 29.52
C THR A 341 9.96 39.51 29.93
N THR A 342 11.24 39.40 29.60
CA THR A 342 12.06 38.20 29.86
C THR A 342 13.33 38.55 30.64
N GLY A 343 13.89 37.55 31.34
CA GLY A 343 15.26 37.58 31.86
C GLY A 343 16.35 37.60 30.77
N GLY A 344 15.96 37.41 29.50
CA GLY A 344 16.83 37.51 28.32
C GLY A 344 17.52 36.19 27.93
N GLU A 345 17.05 35.05 28.45
CA GLU A 345 17.59 33.71 28.17
C GLU A 345 16.59 32.82 27.43
N SER A 346 15.28 32.98 27.65
CA SER A 346 14.20 32.29 26.93
C SER A 346 13.03 33.24 26.66
N VAL A 347 12.11 32.80 25.79
CA VAL A 347 10.80 33.42 25.58
C VAL A 347 9.73 32.34 25.57
N THR A 348 8.50 32.71 25.89
CA THR A 348 7.36 31.79 25.84
C THR A 348 6.51 32.09 24.61
N VAL A 349 6.18 31.08 23.83
CA VAL A 349 5.19 31.14 22.76
C VAL A 349 3.86 30.66 23.33
N ASP A 350 2.85 31.52 23.36
CA ASP A 350 1.60 31.29 24.11
C ASP A 350 0.84 30.06 23.59
N SER A 351 0.76 29.90 22.27
CA SER A 351 0.29 28.66 21.65
C SER A 351 0.86 28.45 20.26
N VAL A 352 1.02 27.18 19.87
CA VAL A 352 1.40 26.80 18.51
C VAL A 352 0.69 25.50 18.13
N THR A 353 0.09 25.51 16.94
CA THR A 353 -0.52 24.32 16.34
C THR A 353 0.37 23.82 15.20
N VAL A 354 0.86 22.58 15.29
CA VAL A 354 1.63 21.89 14.25
C VAL A 354 0.87 20.64 13.79
N PRO A 355 0.16 20.66 12.64
CA PRO A 355 -0.74 19.57 12.26
C PRO A 355 -0.08 18.19 12.06
N GLU A 356 1.20 18.18 11.68
CA GLU A 356 2.00 16.97 11.42
C GLU A 356 3.19 16.88 12.39
N GLY A 357 3.15 17.62 13.50
CA GLY A 357 4.29 17.77 14.42
C GLY A 357 5.36 18.73 13.87
N GLY A 358 6.36 19.06 14.68
CA GLY A 358 7.42 19.96 14.24
C GLY A 358 8.05 20.79 15.35
N PHE A 359 8.40 22.03 15.01
CA PHE A 359 9.10 22.95 15.91
C PHE A 359 8.48 24.34 15.85
N VAL A 360 8.76 25.18 16.85
CA VAL A 360 8.62 26.64 16.72
C VAL A 360 9.99 27.30 16.77
N ALA A 361 10.37 27.94 15.68
CA ALA A 361 11.59 28.72 15.57
C ALA A 361 11.29 30.19 15.87
N VAL A 362 12.11 30.79 16.74
CA VAL A 362 12.03 32.22 17.04
C VAL A 362 13.06 32.95 16.20
N HIS A 363 12.62 33.92 15.42
CA HIS A 363 13.42 34.76 14.54
C HIS A 363 13.53 36.19 15.07
N ASN A 364 14.65 36.85 14.80
CA ASN A 364 14.81 38.29 15.02
C ASN A 364 14.32 39.11 13.80
N ALA A 365 14.31 40.44 13.94
CA ALA A 365 13.82 41.37 12.92
C ALA A 365 14.59 41.34 11.56
N SER A 366 15.73 40.65 11.43
CA SER A 366 16.40 40.46 10.14
C SER A 366 15.60 39.57 9.17
N LEU A 367 14.67 38.75 9.68
CA LEU A 367 13.73 37.98 8.86
C LEU A 367 12.94 38.88 7.90
N ASN A 368 12.46 40.02 8.40
CA ASN A 368 11.74 41.04 7.61
C ASN A 368 12.60 41.69 6.50
N GLN A 369 13.92 41.49 6.53
CA GLN A 369 14.87 41.97 5.53
C GLN A 369 15.27 40.86 4.53
N GLY A 370 14.66 39.67 4.65
CA GLY A 370 14.90 38.52 3.78
C GLY A 370 16.02 37.59 4.25
N ASP A 371 16.50 37.73 5.48
CA ASP A 371 17.52 36.87 6.07
C ASP A 371 16.89 35.70 6.84
N ALA A 372 16.27 34.76 6.14
CA ALA A 372 15.52 33.66 6.77
C ALA A 372 16.40 32.75 7.64
N LEU A 373 17.59 32.40 7.16
CA LEU A 373 18.51 31.49 7.87
C LEU A 373 19.24 32.19 9.03
N GLY A 374 19.71 33.42 8.80
CA GLY A 374 20.47 34.18 9.82
C GLY A 374 19.61 34.89 10.86
N SER A 375 18.28 34.82 10.73
CA SER A 375 17.35 35.44 11.68
C SER A 375 16.92 34.51 12.81
N VAL A 376 17.00 33.19 12.65
CA VAL A 376 16.70 32.24 13.74
C VAL A 376 17.56 32.62 14.95
N VAL A 377 17.00 32.67 16.16
CA VAL A 377 17.72 32.97 17.41
C VAL A 377 17.40 31.98 18.51
N GLY A 378 16.40 31.11 18.35
CA GLY A 378 16.07 30.01 19.24
C GLY A 378 15.10 29.05 18.55
N VAL A 379 15.03 27.81 19.04
CA VAL A 379 14.09 26.79 18.57
C VAL A 379 13.60 25.96 19.76
N SER A 380 12.34 25.54 19.73
CA SER A 380 11.78 24.59 20.70
C SER A 380 12.42 23.20 20.56
N GLY A 381 12.11 22.29 21.49
CA GLY A 381 12.18 20.86 21.19
C GLY A 381 11.09 20.45 20.19
N TYR A 382 11.09 19.17 19.79
CA TYR A 382 10.03 18.60 18.98
C TYR A 382 8.67 18.74 19.68
N LEU A 383 7.67 19.14 18.91
CA LEU A 383 6.27 19.27 19.30
C LEU A 383 5.48 18.20 18.56
N GLU A 384 4.76 17.36 19.31
CA GLU A 384 3.85 16.36 18.73
C GLU A 384 2.75 17.03 17.89
N PRO A 385 2.15 16.32 16.93
CA PRO A 385 1.01 16.83 16.17
C PRO A 385 -0.11 17.37 17.07
N GLY A 386 -0.63 18.56 16.73
CA GLY A 386 -1.69 19.25 17.49
C GLY A 386 -1.27 20.61 18.04
N THR A 387 -2.01 21.12 19.02
CA THR A 387 -1.74 22.42 19.67
C THR A 387 -0.98 22.23 20.99
N THR A 388 0.15 22.91 21.11
CA THR A 388 0.92 23.03 22.36
C THR A 388 0.87 24.47 22.85
N GLU A 389 0.56 24.67 24.13
CA GLU A 389 0.52 25.97 24.81
C GLU A 389 1.79 26.19 25.63
N ASN A 390 2.12 27.46 25.91
CA ASN A 390 3.25 27.88 26.77
C ASN A 390 4.60 27.27 26.38
N VAL A 391 4.93 27.26 25.09
CA VAL A 391 6.19 26.67 24.59
C VAL A 391 7.37 27.57 24.95
N GLU A 392 8.16 27.16 25.94
CA GLU A 392 9.42 27.84 26.29
C GLU A 392 10.49 27.57 25.22
N VAL A 393 10.97 28.64 24.59
CA VAL A 393 12.06 28.61 23.61
C VAL A 393 13.30 29.25 24.20
N SER A 394 14.33 28.43 24.44
CA SER A 394 15.66 28.90 24.81
C SER A 394 16.27 29.73 23.67
N LEU A 395 16.71 30.95 23.99
CA LEU A 395 17.37 31.83 23.03
C LEU A 395 18.89 31.59 23.04
N PHE A 396 19.49 31.70 21.86
CA PHE A 396 20.93 31.67 21.62
C PHE A 396 21.63 30.34 21.91
N GLU A 397 20.86 29.28 22.22
CA GLU A 397 21.32 27.92 22.42
C GLU A 397 20.53 26.96 21.49
N GLY A 398 21.04 25.75 21.27
CA GLY A 398 20.29 24.69 20.58
C GLY A 398 20.21 24.74 19.04
N VAL A 399 20.56 25.86 18.39
CA VAL A 399 20.50 25.95 16.91
C VAL A 399 21.83 25.57 16.26
N ASN A 400 21.87 24.42 15.60
CA ASN A 400 23.08 23.92 14.94
C ASN A 400 23.43 24.78 13.71
N GLY A 401 24.71 25.09 13.52
CA GLY A 401 25.19 25.91 12.38
C GLY A 401 25.18 27.43 12.60
N THR A 402 24.78 27.91 13.79
CA THR A 402 24.76 29.35 14.14
C THR A 402 25.56 29.68 15.39
N GLU A 403 26.10 30.89 15.46
CA GLU A 403 26.68 31.47 16.68
C GLU A 403 25.96 32.79 16.98
N PHE A 404 25.17 32.84 18.06
CA PHE A 404 24.48 34.06 18.51
C PHE A 404 25.10 34.58 19.80
N ASN A 405 24.96 35.88 20.06
CA ASN A 405 25.32 36.47 21.35
C ASN A 405 24.10 37.11 21.99
N GLN A 406 23.88 36.83 23.27
CA GLN A 406 22.85 37.49 24.10
C GLN A 406 22.89 39.03 24.04
N SER A 407 24.05 39.61 23.68
CA SER A 407 24.21 41.06 23.46
C SER A 407 23.42 41.62 22.27
N ASP A 408 22.85 40.75 21.43
CA ASP A 408 22.05 41.12 20.26
C ASP A 408 20.56 41.33 20.61
N LEU A 409 20.13 40.94 21.82
CA LEU A 409 18.81 41.31 22.36
C LEU A 409 18.89 42.69 23.01
N GLU A 410 18.34 43.70 22.33
CA GLU A 410 18.15 45.04 22.89
C GLU A 410 16.83 45.10 23.67
N ASN A 411 16.66 46.12 24.53
CA ASN A 411 15.35 46.37 25.14
C ASN A 411 14.33 46.76 24.06
N ASP A 412 13.14 46.17 24.08
CA ASP A 412 12.09 46.27 23.05
C ASP A 412 12.51 45.67 21.69
N SER A 413 13.11 44.48 21.71
CA SER A 413 13.45 43.72 20.50
C SER A 413 12.20 43.13 19.86
N THR A 414 12.08 43.17 18.53
CA THR A 414 11.03 42.44 17.82
C THR A 414 11.50 41.02 17.52
N LEU A 415 10.80 40.05 18.08
CA LEU A 415 10.96 38.63 17.77
C LEU A 415 9.74 38.11 17.01
N ILE A 416 9.92 37.04 16.26
CA ILE A 416 8.90 36.48 15.36
C ILE A 416 8.90 34.96 15.57
N ALA A 417 7.83 34.42 16.12
CA ALA A 417 7.63 32.98 16.21
C ALA A 417 7.16 32.44 14.85
N MET A 418 7.73 31.32 14.41
CA MET A 418 7.43 30.66 13.14
C MET A 418 7.37 29.15 13.36
N PRO A 419 6.24 28.49 13.09
CA PRO A 419 6.17 27.02 13.12
C PRO A 419 6.93 26.43 11.93
N HIS A 420 7.72 25.40 12.19
CA HIS A 420 8.48 24.60 11.23
C HIS A 420 7.99 23.16 11.25
N GLN A 421 7.94 22.55 10.08
CA GLN A 421 7.68 21.12 9.90
C GLN A 421 8.91 20.34 10.37
N ASP A 422 8.73 19.15 10.91
CA ASP A 422 9.83 18.19 11.06
C ASP A 422 9.89 17.36 9.77
N VAL A 423 10.74 17.80 8.84
CA VAL A 423 10.91 17.16 7.54
C VAL A 423 12.40 17.03 7.28
N SER A 424 12.89 15.80 7.43
CA SER A 424 14.26 15.48 7.06
C SER A 424 14.38 15.39 5.53
N GLY A 425 15.57 15.67 5.00
CA GLY A 425 15.85 15.63 3.55
C GLY A 425 15.70 14.24 2.90
N GLU A 426 15.29 13.25 3.67
CA GLU A 426 14.88 11.91 3.25
C GLU A 426 13.35 11.74 3.33
N ASP A 427 12.56 12.75 2.97
CA ASP A 427 11.12 12.60 2.71
C ASP A 427 10.88 11.53 1.62
N ILE A 428 10.73 10.31 2.10
CA ILE A 428 10.41 9.10 1.36
C ILE A 428 8.93 8.74 1.53
N GLY A 429 8.10 9.73 1.92
CA GLY A 429 6.75 9.59 2.45
C GLY A 429 5.91 8.50 1.81
N PHE A 430 4.98 7.93 2.59
CA PHE A 430 4.21 6.73 2.26
C PHE A 430 3.69 6.70 0.80
N ALA A 431 3.96 5.61 0.11
CA ALA A 431 3.39 5.35 -1.21
C ALA A 431 3.35 3.86 -1.53
N PRO A 432 2.30 3.40 -2.23
CA PRO A 432 2.27 2.03 -2.74
C PRO A 432 3.18 1.87 -3.96
N LEU A 433 3.87 0.74 -4.00
CA LEU A 433 4.61 0.24 -5.14
C LEU A 433 3.82 -0.91 -5.78
N VAL A 434 3.24 -0.66 -6.96
CA VAL A 434 2.47 -1.65 -7.71
C VAL A 434 3.40 -2.47 -8.60
N LEU A 435 3.45 -3.78 -8.37
CA LEU A 435 4.30 -4.73 -9.06
C LEU A 435 3.43 -5.71 -9.84
N GLN A 436 3.75 -5.91 -11.12
CA GLN A 436 3.15 -7.00 -11.90
C GLN A 436 3.98 -8.28 -11.70
N ASP A 437 3.31 -9.35 -11.30
CA ASP A 437 3.95 -10.61 -10.92
C ASP A 437 4.05 -11.57 -12.12
N GLN A 438 5.15 -12.33 -12.19
CA GLN A 438 5.37 -13.26 -13.29
C GLN A 438 4.68 -14.60 -13.01
N THR A 439 3.53 -14.83 -13.63
CA THR A 439 2.74 -16.08 -13.52
C THR A 439 3.30 -17.26 -14.34
N GLN A 440 4.19 -17.01 -15.31
CA GLN A 440 4.73 -18.05 -16.22
C GLN A 440 6.29 -18.11 -16.20
N PRO A 441 6.90 -18.78 -15.20
CA PRO A 441 8.34 -19.04 -15.17
C PRO A 441 8.80 -20.13 -16.15
N PRO A 442 10.08 -20.13 -16.59
CA PRO A 442 10.61 -21.21 -17.41
C PRO A 442 10.71 -22.53 -16.64
N ALA A 443 10.24 -23.65 -17.22
CA ALA A 443 10.17 -24.95 -16.54
C ALA A 443 11.49 -25.51 -15.94
N ASN A 444 12.66 -25.04 -16.36
CA ASN A 444 13.96 -25.58 -15.93
C ASN A 444 14.76 -24.66 -15.00
N ASN A 445 14.26 -23.46 -14.72
CA ASN A 445 14.90 -22.45 -13.87
C ASN A 445 13.85 -21.80 -12.95
N ALA A 446 14.25 -21.26 -11.81
CA ALA A 446 13.45 -20.30 -11.07
C ALA A 446 13.58 -18.90 -11.73
N SER A 447 12.52 -18.09 -11.69
CA SER A 447 12.56 -16.66 -11.97
C SER A 447 12.60 -15.90 -10.63
N VAL A 448 13.56 -15.01 -10.40
CA VAL A 448 13.66 -14.26 -9.13
C VAL A 448 13.83 -12.78 -9.40
N ARG A 449 13.14 -11.91 -8.67
CA ARG A 449 13.40 -10.46 -8.62
C ARG A 449 13.60 -10.00 -7.18
N LEU A 450 14.25 -8.85 -7.02
CA LEU A 450 14.35 -8.14 -5.75
C LEU A 450 13.47 -6.89 -5.79
N VAL A 451 12.78 -6.61 -4.70
CA VAL A 451 12.15 -5.31 -4.41
C VAL A 451 12.88 -4.70 -3.24
N HIS A 452 13.32 -3.46 -3.38
CA HIS A 452 13.99 -2.74 -2.29
C HIS A 452 13.05 -1.70 -1.69
N THR A 453 12.63 -1.93 -0.45
CA THR A 453 11.70 -1.06 0.30
C THR A 453 12.30 -0.51 1.58
N VAL A 454 13.57 -0.83 1.91
CA VAL A 454 14.19 -0.30 3.13
C VAL A 454 14.53 1.18 2.93
N PRO A 455 13.98 2.07 3.76
CA PRO A 455 14.29 3.50 3.69
C PRO A 455 15.75 3.78 4.09
N GLY A 456 16.28 4.97 3.78
CA GLY A 456 17.57 5.50 4.29
C GLY A 456 18.90 4.75 4.07
N ILE A 457 18.91 3.48 3.65
CA ILE A 457 20.15 2.71 3.46
C ILE A 457 20.77 2.88 2.07
N GLY A 458 20.15 3.69 1.21
CA GLY A 458 20.54 3.89 -0.17
C GLY A 458 20.29 2.66 -1.06
N ALA A 459 20.91 2.63 -2.24
CA ALA A 459 20.79 1.49 -3.15
C ALA A 459 21.55 0.26 -2.62
N VAL A 460 21.08 -0.94 -2.98
CA VAL A 460 21.69 -2.21 -2.57
C VAL A 460 22.10 -3.08 -3.74
N ASP A 461 23.17 -3.86 -3.54
CA ASP A 461 23.59 -4.94 -4.43
C ASP A 461 23.25 -6.29 -3.77
N VAL A 462 22.83 -7.28 -4.55
CA VAL A 462 22.57 -8.64 -4.06
C VAL A 462 23.50 -9.62 -4.74
N THR A 463 24.25 -10.36 -3.92
CA THR A 463 25.23 -11.33 -4.38
C THR A 463 24.98 -12.71 -3.79
N VAL A 464 25.37 -13.75 -4.53
CA VAL A 464 25.33 -15.14 -4.07
C VAL A 464 26.70 -15.79 -4.13
N GLY A 465 26.99 -16.64 -3.14
CA GLY A 465 28.25 -17.39 -3.00
C GLY A 465 29.23 -16.78 -2.00
N GLU A 466 30.32 -17.48 -1.70
CA GLU A 466 31.25 -17.11 -0.62
C GLU A 466 32.58 -16.53 -1.11
N GLY A 467 33.09 -15.52 -0.38
CA GLY A 467 34.45 -15.01 -0.52
C GLY A 467 34.72 -14.33 -1.87
N ASN A 468 35.70 -14.83 -2.63
CA ASN A 468 36.06 -14.26 -3.94
C ASN A 468 35.28 -14.87 -5.11
N ASN A 469 34.30 -15.74 -4.84
CA ASN A 469 33.51 -16.45 -5.86
C ASN A 469 32.03 -16.06 -5.75
N THR A 470 31.79 -14.76 -5.61
CA THR A 470 30.44 -14.17 -5.59
C THR A 470 29.95 -13.93 -7.01
N THR A 471 28.66 -14.18 -7.23
CA THR A 471 27.93 -13.78 -8.44
C THR A 471 26.97 -12.68 -8.05
N VAL A 472 26.97 -11.56 -8.77
CA VAL A 472 25.99 -10.48 -8.58
C VAL A 472 24.70 -10.92 -9.26
N LEU A 473 23.61 -11.02 -8.50
CA LEU A 473 22.27 -11.27 -9.03
C LEU A 473 21.59 -9.95 -9.40
N PHE A 474 21.66 -8.97 -8.51
CA PHE A 474 21.07 -7.64 -8.69
C PHE A 474 22.12 -6.58 -8.35
N ASP A 475 22.26 -5.58 -9.21
CA ASP A 475 23.22 -4.48 -9.08
C ASP A 475 22.41 -3.18 -8.95
N ASN A 476 22.72 -2.38 -7.93
CA ASN A 476 22.16 -1.06 -7.69
C ASN A 476 20.62 -1.04 -7.70
N ALA A 477 19.99 -1.92 -6.94
CA ALA A 477 18.55 -1.87 -6.68
C ALA A 477 18.24 -0.65 -5.79
N THR A 478 17.41 0.26 -6.28
CA THR A 478 17.07 1.51 -5.59
C THR A 478 15.79 1.37 -4.79
N PHE A 479 15.66 2.15 -3.71
CA PHE A 479 14.47 2.23 -2.88
C PHE A 479 13.20 2.46 -3.73
N ARG A 480 12.10 1.82 -3.31
CA ARG A 480 10.78 1.85 -3.94
C ARG A 480 10.84 1.43 -5.42
N SER A 481 11.65 0.41 -5.72
CA SER A 481 11.76 -0.15 -7.06
C SER A 481 11.94 -1.66 -7.02
N ALA A 482 11.51 -2.31 -8.10
CA ALA A 482 11.74 -3.71 -8.36
C ALA A 482 12.74 -3.91 -9.50
N THR A 483 13.63 -4.89 -9.35
CA THR A 483 14.49 -5.34 -10.42
C THR A 483 13.69 -6.10 -11.47
N GLN A 484 14.29 -6.31 -12.64
CA GLN A 484 13.77 -7.31 -13.57
C GLN A 484 14.01 -8.72 -13.01
N TYR A 485 13.20 -9.68 -13.45
CA TYR A 485 13.41 -11.10 -13.13
C TYR A 485 14.72 -11.61 -13.74
N VAL A 486 15.46 -12.36 -12.93
CA VAL A 486 16.67 -13.09 -13.31
C VAL A 486 16.40 -14.58 -13.15
N GLN A 487 16.81 -15.37 -14.13
CA GLN A 487 16.66 -16.82 -14.08
C GLN A 487 17.84 -17.47 -13.36
N VAL A 488 17.55 -18.28 -12.35
CA VAL A 488 18.55 -19.05 -11.59
C VAL A 488 18.18 -20.53 -11.58
N PRO A 489 19.15 -21.46 -11.52
CA PRO A 489 18.83 -22.85 -11.24
C PRO A 489 18.10 -23.01 -9.91
N GLY A 490 17.18 -23.97 -9.81
CA GLY A 490 16.56 -24.32 -8.54
C GLY A 490 17.59 -24.87 -7.54
N GLY A 491 17.42 -24.51 -6.28
CA GLY A 491 18.27 -24.92 -5.15
C GLY A 491 18.32 -23.89 -4.03
N GLU A 492 19.23 -24.15 -3.08
CA GLU A 492 19.50 -23.31 -1.92
C GLU A 492 20.51 -22.21 -2.27
N TYR A 493 20.22 -20.99 -1.84
CA TYR A 493 21.06 -19.80 -2.01
C TYR A 493 21.18 -19.05 -0.70
N THR A 494 22.38 -18.51 -0.41
CA THR A 494 22.54 -17.45 0.58
C THR A 494 22.69 -16.14 -0.17
N LEU A 495 21.71 -15.25 -0.02
CA LEU A 495 21.68 -13.91 -0.58
C LEU A 495 22.37 -12.95 0.38
N ASP A 496 23.50 -12.38 -0.02
CA ASP A 496 24.10 -11.25 0.68
C ASP A 496 23.56 -9.94 0.08
N VAL A 497 22.77 -9.20 0.84
CA VAL A 497 22.37 -7.82 0.56
C VAL A 497 23.46 -6.88 1.05
N ARG A 498 23.94 -6.01 0.18
CA ARG A 498 25.10 -5.16 0.41
C ARG A 498 24.81 -3.72 0.06
N ALA A 499 25.47 -2.77 0.73
CA ALA A 499 25.46 -1.38 0.30
C ALA A 499 26.02 -1.26 -1.13
N ALA A 500 25.31 -0.54 -2.01
CA ALA A 500 25.69 -0.51 -3.42
C ALA A 500 27.04 0.16 -3.65
N THR A 501 27.89 -0.47 -4.47
CA THR A 501 29.16 0.13 -4.90
C THR A 501 29.42 -0.18 -6.37
N ALA A 502 30.20 0.65 -7.05
CA ALA A 502 30.54 0.42 -8.46
C ALA A 502 31.22 -0.95 -8.78
N ASN A 503 31.66 -1.69 -7.76
CA ASN A 503 32.25 -3.03 -7.92
C ASN A 503 31.48 -4.12 -7.16
N ASN A 504 30.25 -3.85 -6.68
CA ASN A 504 29.41 -4.79 -5.94
C ASN A 504 30.11 -5.43 -4.72
N SER A 505 30.93 -4.62 -4.01
CA SER A 505 31.78 -5.06 -2.91
C SER A 505 31.55 -4.25 -1.63
N GLY A 506 30.36 -3.67 -1.48
CA GLY A 506 29.99 -2.94 -0.27
C GLY A 506 29.91 -3.85 0.95
N GLU A 507 29.73 -3.22 2.10
CA GLU A 507 29.45 -3.90 3.36
C GLU A 507 28.16 -4.70 3.24
N VAL A 508 28.14 -5.89 3.85
CA VAL A 508 26.94 -6.74 3.91
C VAL A 508 26.05 -6.17 4.99
N VAL A 509 24.83 -5.79 4.62
CA VAL A 509 23.79 -5.29 5.53
C VAL A 509 22.81 -6.38 5.94
N GLY A 510 22.73 -7.46 5.16
CA GLY A 510 21.96 -8.66 5.51
C GLY A 510 22.42 -9.89 4.73
N SER A 511 22.27 -11.07 5.34
CA SER A 511 22.51 -12.37 4.70
C SER A 511 21.32 -13.28 4.96
N PHE A 512 20.70 -13.78 3.88
CA PHE A 512 19.44 -14.54 3.96
C PHE A 512 19.56 -15.85 3.20
N ASP A 513 19.18 -16.97 3.83
CA ASP A 513 19.09 -18.27 3.17
C ASP A 513 17.71 -18.42 2.52
N VAL A 514 17.68 -18.75 1.23
CA VAL A 514 16.46 -18.91 0.43
C VAL A 514 16.53 -20.20 -0.39
N GLU A 515 15.40 -20.89 -0.52
CA GLU A 515 15.25 -22.07 -1.39
C GLU A 515 14.32 -21.68 -2.56
N VAL A 516 14.76 -21.92 -3.79
CA VAL A 516 13.96 -21.64 -5.00
C VAL A 516 13.80 -22.89 -5.85
N GLU A 517 12.62 -23.09 -6.40
CA GLU A 517 12.29 -24.23 -7.24
C GLU A 517 12.25 -23.87 -8.74
N ASN A 518 12.63 -24.82 -9.59
CA ASN A 518 12.51 -24.65 -11.04
C ASN A 518 11.05 -24.57 -11.45
N GLY A 519 10.72 -23.68 -12.39
CA GLY A 519 9.33 -23.48 -12.81
C GLY A 519 8.51 -22.67 -11.80
N THR A 520 9.17 -21.92 -10.93
CA THR A 520 8.52 -21.01 -9.97
C THR A 520 9.11 -19.60 -10.09
N SER A 521 8.26 -18.58 -9.99
CA SER A 521 8.65 -17.17 -9.92
C SER A 521 8.64 -16.71 -8.45
N TYR A 522 9.61 -15.89 -8.06
CA TYR A 522 9.73 -15.37 -6.70
C TYR A 522 9.98 -13.86 -6.69
N THR A 523 9.32 -13.18 -5.76
CA THR A 523 9.66 -11.82 -5.34
C THR A 523 10.33 -11.88 -3.98
N ALA A 524 11.57 -11.38 -3.90
CA ALA A 524 12.23 -11.14 -2.63
C ALA A 524 12.12 -9.65 -2.29
N THR A 525 11.37 -9.29 -1.26
CA THR A 525 11.21 -7.90 -0.80
C THR A 525 12.11 -7.63 0.40
N ALA A 526 13.07 -6.73 0.25
CA ALA A 526 13.90 -6.24 1.34
C ALA A 526 13.18 -5.09 2.05
N TYR A 527 12.96 -5.20 3.36
CA TYR A 527 12.22 -4.25 4.20
C TYR A 527 12.91 -4.04 5.55
N GLY A 528 12.63 -2.92 6.23
CA GLY A 528 13.32 -2.53 7.46
C GLY A 528 12.98 -1.11 7.92
N ASP A 529 13.42 -0.74 9.12
CA ASP A 529 13.19 0.58 9.74
C ASP A 529 14.03 1.74 9.18
N GLY A 530 14.90 1.45 8.21
CA GLY A 530 15.78 2.42 7.60
C GLY A 530 17.24 2.35 8.08
N SER A 531 17.51 1.51 9.08
CA SER A 531 18.86 1.19 9.49
C SER A 531 19.45 0.04 8.68
N ALA A 532 20.76 0.10 8.42
CA ALA A 532 21.50 -1.02 7.82
C ALA A 532 21.62 -2.23 8.76
N GLU A 533 21.20 -2.09 10.02
CA GLU A 533 21.21 -3.17 11.02
C GLU A 533 19.88 -3.93 11.08
N ASP A 534 18.80 -3.37 10.56
CA ASP A 534 17.46 -3.96 10.50
C ASP A 534 16.99 -4.18 9.06
N VAL A 535 17.83 -4.81 8.23
CA VAL A 535 17.39 -5.29 6.92
C VAL A 535 16.82 -6.70 7.08
N ASN A 536 15.56 -6.86 6.68
CA ASN A 536 14.85 -8.12 6.61
C ASN A 536 14.55 -8.47 5.15
N LEU A 537 14.24 -9.75 4.88
CA LEU A 537 13.89 -10.23 3.55
C LEU A 537 12.64 -11.10 3.64
N ASN A 538 11.56 -10.66 3.00
CA ASN A 538 10.39 -11.47 2.75
C ASN A 538 10.56 -12.10 1.35
N THR A 539 10.25 -13.39 1.21
CA THR A 539 10.32 -14.09 -0.08
C THR A 539 8.98 -14.76 -0.38
N GLU A 540 8.30 -14.29 -1.41
CA GLU A 540 7.02 -14.81 -1.84
C GLU A 540 7.10 -15.51 -3.18
N VAL A 541 6.22 -16.50 -3.38
CA VAL A 541 5.96 -17.08 -4.69
C VAL A 541 5.04 -16.13 -5.47
N ASP A 542 5.40 -15.86 -6.72
CA ASP A 542 4.65 -14.96 -7.58
C ASP A 542 3.66 -15.70 -8.45
N GLY A 543 2.47 -15.10 -8.60
CA GLY A 543 1.56 -15.44 -9.68
C GLY A 543 1.11 -16.90 -9.66
N GLU A 544 0.92 -17.46 -8.47
CA GLU A 544 0.28 -18.77 -8.30
C GLU A 544 -1.21 -18.69 -8.67
N ILE A 545 -1.51 -18.54 -9.95
CA ILE A 545 -2.86 -18.61 -10.52
C ILE A 545 -2.83 -19.59 -11.68
N ALA A 546 -3.74 -20.54 -11.65
CA ALA A 546 -4.00 -21.44 -12.75
C ALA A 546 -5.39 -21.18 -13.30
N ASN A 547 -5.58 -21.40 -14.60
CA ASN A 547 -6.89 -21.31 -15.22
C ASN A 547 -7.32 -22.71 -15.63
N LEU A 548 -8.57 -23.07 -15.34
CA LEU A 548 -9.12 -24.37 -15.62
C LEU A 548 -10.42 -24.22 -16.42
N ARG A 549 -10.54 -24.97 -17.52
CA ARG A 549 -11.83 -25.14 -18.21
C ARG A 549 -12.19 -26.61 -18.37
N VAL A 550 -13.45 -26.86 -18.67
CA VAL A 550 -13.96 -28.21 -18.92
C VAL A 550 -14.40 -28.32 -20.37
N ALA A 551 -13.88 -29.33 -21.07
CA ALA A 551 -14.34 -29.71 -22.40
C ALA A 551 -15.09 -31.05 -22.33
N HIS A 552 -16.41 -31.03 -22.51
CA HIS A 552 -17.19 -32.26 -22.50
C HIS A 552 -17.21 -32.93 -23.89
N VAL A 553 -16.17 -33.71 -24.19
CA VAL A 553 -15.98 -34.35 -25.50
C VAL A 553 -16.24 -35.87 -25.52
N SER A 554 -16.83 -36.42 -24.46
CA SER A 554 -17.21 -37.83 -24.36
C SER A 554 -18.47 -38.09 -25.19
N PRO A 555 -18.47 -39.11 -26.08
CA PRO A 555 -19.56 -39.30 -27.05
C PRO A 555 -20.88 -39.82 -26.46
N ASP A 556 -20.84 -40.48 -25.29
CA ASP A 556 -22.01 -41.14 -24.70
C ASP A 556 -22.25 -40.79 -23.21
N ALA A 557 -21.43 -39.90 -22.64
CA ALA A 557 -21.66 -39.40 -21.30
C ALA A 557 -22.84 -38.42 -21.27
N PRO A 558 -23.76 -38.53 -20.28
CA PRO A 558 -24.75 -37.50 -20.03
C PRO A 558 -24.06 -36.21 -19.58
N ALA A 559 -24.82 -35.11 -19.48
CA ALA A 559 -24.30 -33.88 -18.90
C ALA A 559 -23.66 -34.17 -17.53
N VAL A 560 -22.56 -33.47 -17.23
CA VAL A 560 -21.77 -33.69 -16.02
C VAL A 560 -21.70 -32.46 -15.13
N ASP A 561 -21.54 -32.70 -13.83
CA ASP A 561 -21.08 -31.69 -12.88
C ASP A 561 -19.61 -31.98 -12.55
N VAL A 562 -18.81 -30.93 -12.45
CA VAL A 562 -17.40 -30.97 -12.07
C VAL A 562 -17.23 -30.26 -10.73
N TYR A 563 -16.43 -30.89 -9.88
CA TYR A 563 -16.13 -30.41 -8.53
C TYR A 563 -14.62 -30.39 -8.33
N LEU A 564 -14.11 -29.31 -7.72
CA LEU A 564 -12.74 -29.19 -7.25
C LEU A 564 -12.77 -29.20 -5.73
N ASP A 565 -11.99 -30.07 -5.10
CA ASP A 565 -11.88 -30.15 -3.63
C ASP A 565 -13.22 -30.24 -2.89
N ASN A 566 -14.14 -31.00 -3.49
CA ASN A 566 -15.53 -31.15 -3.06
C ASN A 566 -16.44 -29.91 -3.21
N GLU A 567 -15.94 -28.80 -3.70
CA GLU A 567 -16.74 -27.61 -4.05
C GLU A 567 -17.24 -27.70 -5.48
N THR A 568 -18.36 -27.03 -5.77
CA THR A 568 -18.94 -27.04 -7.12
C THR A 568 -18.15 -26.10 -7.98
N PHE A 569 -17.51 -26.63 -9.02
CA PHE A 569 -16.78 -25.84 -10.00
C PHE A 569 -17.74 -25.43 -11.12
N ILE A 570 -18.27 -26.41 -11.86
CA ILE A 570 -19.27 -26.15 -12.89
C ILE A 570 -20.33 -27.25 -12.95
N THR A 571 -21.56 -26.87 -13.29
CA THR A 571 -22.71 -27.80 -13.32
C THR A 571 -23.31 -27.93 -14.69
N SER A 572 -23.90 -29.10 -14.97
CA SER A 572 -24.71 -29.36 -16.17
C SER A 572 -23.99 -29.09 -17.49
N VAL A 573 -22.69 -29.38 -17.56
CA VAL A 573 -21.91 -29.25 -18.80
C VAL A 573 -22.38 -30.34 -19.77
N SER A 574 -23.02 -29.94 -20.86
CA SER A 574 -23.52 -30.87 -21.88
C SER A 574 -22.43 -31.34 -22.84
N GLN A 575 -22.64 -32.50 -23.46
CA GLN A 575 -21.77 -32.98 -24.55
C GLN A 575 -21.57 -31.92 -25.64
N GLY A 576 -20.33 -31.74 -26.07
CA GLY A 576 -19.90 -30.75 -27.05
C GLY A 576 -19.66 -29.36 -26.47
N THR A 577 -19.99 -29.12 -25.19
CA THR A 577 -19.70 -27.85 -24.52
C THR A 577 -18.23 -27.80 -24.11
N ILE A 578 -17.59 -26.68 -24.44
CA ILE A 578 -16.31 -26.25 -23.87
C ILE A 578 -16.62 -24.99 -23.09
N THR A 579 -16.25 -24.97 -21.82
CA THR A 579 -16.52 -23.84 -20.93
C THR A 579 -15.47 -22.77 -21.13
N ASP A 580 -15.76 -21.57 -20.66
CA ASP A 580 -14.72 -20.56 -20.47
C ASP A 580 -13.74 -21.05 -19.39
N TYR A 581 -12.55 -20.45 -19.36
CA TYR A 581 -11.60 -20.65 -18.27
C TYR A 581 -12.16 -20.05 -16.98
N GLU A 582 -12.02 -20.80 -15.89
CA GLU A 582 -12.24 -20.32 -14.54
C GLU A 582 -10.96 -20.50 -13.73
N ASP A 583 -10.75 -19.49 -12.90
CA ASP A 583 -9.62 -19.29 -12.02
C ASP A 583 -9.54 -20.35 -10.91
N VAL A 584 -8.36 -20.95 -10.70
CA VAL A 584 -8.10 -21.93 -9.64
C VAL A 584 -6.71 -21.74 -9.03
N THR A 585 -6.51 -22.24 -7.80
CA THR A 585 -5.20 -22.20 -7.15
C THR A 585 -4.25 -23.26 -7.76
N PRO A 586 -2.97 -22.98 -8.03
CA PRO A 586 -2.06 -23.95 -8.65
C PRO A 586 -1.53 -24.96 -7.63
N THR A 587 -2.42 -25.82 -7.17
CA THR A 587 -2.11 -26.89 -6.21
C THR A 587 -2.62 -28.25 -6.71
N GLU A 588 -2.48 -29.28 -5.88
CA GLU A 588 -3.13 -30.56 -6.11
C GLU A 588 -4.63 -30.45 -5.82
N HIS A 589 -5.44 -30.39 -6.88
CA HIS A 589 -6.90 -30.39 -6.75
C HIS A 589 -7.48 -31.80 -6.84
N GLN A 590 -8.38 -32.13 -5.93
CA GLN A 590 -9.23 -33.31 -6.06
C GLN A 590 -10.35 -33.03 -7.08
N VAL A 591 -10.14 -33.44 -8.33
CA VAL A 591 -11.16 -33.32 -9.38
C VAL A 591 -12.14 -34.48 -9.30
N THR A 592 -13.42 -34.17 -9.08
CA THR A 592 -14.53 -35.14 -9.15
C THR A 592 -15.49 -34.77 -10.26
N ILE A 593 -15.82 -35.72 -11.13
CA ILE A 593 -16.84 -35.56 -12.17
C ILE A 593 -17.98 -36.53 -11.88
N THR A 594 -19.21 -36.02 -11.89
CA THR A 594 -20.42 -36.83 -11.70
C THR A 594 -21.40 -36.62 -12.83
N GLU A 595 -22.37 -37.53 -12.98
CA GLU A 595 -23.59 -37.22 -13.74
C GLU A 595 -24.27 -35.98 -13.15
N ALA A 596 -24.75 -35.07 -14.01
CA ALA A 596 -25.39 -33.83 -13.61
C ALA A 596 -26.59 -34.09 -12.70
N ASP A 597 -26.76 -33.25 -11.68
CA ASP A 597 -27.81 -33.36 -10.65
C ASP A 597 -27.77 -34.69 -9.85
N ASN A 598 -26.70 -35.49 -9.98
CA ASN A 598 -26.57 -36.80 -9.35
C ASN A 598 -25.17 -37.02 -8.78
N ARG A 599 -24.86 -36.29 -7.70
CA ARG A 599 -23.53 -36.32 -7.05
C ARG A 599 -23.06 -37.69 -6.53
N SER A 600 -23.94 -38.68 -6.44
CA SER A 600 -23.56 -40.06 -6.08
C SER A 600 -23.06 -40.88 -7.28
N ALA A 601 -23.33 -40.45 -8.51
CA ALA A 601 -22.90 -41.10 -9.74
C ALA A 601 -21.55 -40.55 -10.20
N VAL A 602 -20.51 -40.84 -9.43
CA VAL A 602 -19.12 -40.46 -9.74
C VAL A 602 -18.60 -41.26 -10.93
N VAL A 603 -18.18 -40.56 -11.99
CA VAL A 603 -17.56 -41.15 -13.19
C VAL A 603 -16.05 -40.92 -13.23
N PHE A 604 -15.55 -39.92 -12.49
CA PHE A 604 -14.13 -39.69 -12.27
C PHE A 604 -13.89 -39.07 -10.89
N ASN A 605 -12.81 -39.47 -10.23
CA ASN A 605 -12.37 -38.88 -8.97
C ASN A 605 -10.87 -39.14 -8.77
N GLN A 606 -10.03 -38.17 -9.14
CA GLN A 606 -8.58 -38.26 -9.00
C GLN A 606 -7.98 -36.89 -8.69
N THR A 607 -6.84 -36.90 -8.01
CA THR A 607 -6.05 -35.70 -7.75
C THR A 607 -5.33 -35.29 -9.02
N VAL A 608 -5.46 -34.03 -9.40
CA VAL A 608 -4.81 -33.43 -10.56
C VAL A 608 -3.84 -32.37 -10.03
N PRO A 609 -2.53 -32.53 -10.24
CA PRO A 609 -1.59 -31.45 -9.95
C PRO A 609 -1.81 -30.34 -10.97
N VAL A 610 -2.18 -29.16 -10.48
CA VAL A 610 -2.32 -27.94 -11.27
C VAL A 610 -1.16 -27.03 -10.92
N GLN A 611 -0.55 -26.42 -11.93
CA GLN A 611 0.51 -25.41 -11.79
C GLN A 611 -0.01 -24.08 -12.32
N ALA A 612 0.72 -22.97 -12.15
CA ALA A 612 0.34 -21.67 -12.71
C ALA A 612 0.39 -21.72 -14.25
N SER A 613 -0.73 -22.09 -14.87
CA SER A 613 -0.88 -22.35 -16.31
C SER A 613 -2.36 -22.55 -16.63
N ASP A 614 -2.69 -22.49 -17.91
CA ASP A 614 -4.01 -22.82 -18.43
C ASP A 614 -4.16 -24.34 -18.62
N TYR A 615 -5.29 -24.88 -18.20
CA TYR A 615 -5.61 -26.30 -18.27
C TYR A 615 -7.01 -26.54 -18.82
N THR A 616 -7.12 -27.54 -19.70
CA THR A 616 -8.40 -28.11 -20.10
C THR A 616 -8.57 -29.51 -19.50
N ILE A 617 -9.63 -29.72 -18.72
CA ILE A 617 -10.10 -31.05 -18.35
C ILE A 617 -11.09 -31.53 -19.41
N ALA A 618 -10.60 -32.31 -20.37
CA ALA A 618 -11.42 -32.88 -21.42
C ALA A 618 -12.04 -34.21 -20.96
N ALA A 619 -13.35 -34.25 -20.75
CA ALA A 619 -14.06 -35.50 -20.47
C ALA A 619 -14.03 -36.40 -21.71
N THR A 620 -13.28 -37.50 -21.70
CA THR A 620 -13.16 -38.43 -22.84
C THR A 620 -13.54 -39.87 -22.47
N GLY A 621 -13.61 -40.75 -23.46
CA GLY A 621 -13.99 -42.15 -23.27
C GLY A 621 -15.50 -42.31 -23.09
N GLN A 622 -15.95 -43.48 -22.63
CA GLN A 622 -17.37 -43.83 -22.61
C GLN A 622 -17.87 -44.28 -21.23
N VAL A 623 -19.11 -43.94 -20.89
CA VAL A 623 -19.75 -44.34 -19.63
C VAL A 623 -20.67 -45.57 -19.77
N SER A 624 -21.08 -45.91 -21.00
CA SER A 624 -22.02 -47.02 -21.23
C SER A 624 -21.47 -48.37 -20.75
N ALA A 625 -22.35 -49.19 -20.17
CA ALA A 625 -21.99 -50.52 -19.69
C ALA A 625 -21.51 -51.43 -20.84
N GLY A 626 -20.24 -51.86 -20.76
CA GLY A 626 -19.62 -52.72 -21.78
C GLY A 626 -18.87 -51.96 -22.88
N ALA A 627 -18.69 -50.65 -22.74
CA ALA A 627 -17.82 -49.86 -23.61
C ALA A 627 -16.39 -50.42 -23.63
N MET A 628 -15.72 -50.29 -24.78
CA MET A 628 -14.33 -50.74 -24.94
C MET A 628 -13.33 -49.75 -24.33
N THR A 629 -13.70 -48.47 -24.25
CA THR A 629 -12.88 -47.38 -23.75
C THR A 629 -13.59 -46.71 -22.58
N GLN A 630 -13.08 -46.87 -21.36
CA GLN A 630 -13.72 -46.33 -20.16
C GLN A 630 -13.59 -44.81 -20.12
N PHE A 631 -14.60 -44.15 -19.55
CA PHE A 631 -14.58 -42.73 -19.25
C PHE A 631 -13.32 -42.37 -18.47
N THR A 632 -12.46 -41.58 -19.10
CA THR A 632 -11.17 -41.15 -18.56
C THR A 632 -10.94 -39.72 -19.05
N PRO A 633 -11.13 -38.72 -18.19
CA PRO A 633 -10.76 -37.35 -18.51
C PRO A 633 -9.28 -37.25 -18.86
N LEU A 634 -9.01 -36.41 -19.86
CA LEU A 634 -7.68 -36.03 -20.30
C LEU A 634 -7.41 -34.63 -19.75
N VAL A 635 -6.35 -34.50 -18.94
CA VAL A 635 -5.88 -33.21 -18.47
C VAL A 635 -4.88 -32.69 -19.50
N ILE A 636 -5.19 -31.55 -20.09
CA ILE A 636 -4.39 -30.88 -21.12
C ILE A 636 -3.84 -29.61 -20.50
N GLN A 637 -2.55 -29.38 -20.63
CA GLN A 637 -1.95 -28.09 -20.33
C GLN A 637 -1.95 -27.27 -21.62
N ASP A 638 -2.61 -26.13 -21.63
CA ASP A 638 -2.82 -25.30 -22.81
C ASP A 638 -1.64 -24.32 -22.96
N ASN A 639 -0.44 -24.85 -23.17
CA ASN A 639 0.81 -24.07 -23.20
C ASN A 639 1.20 -23.58 -24.60
N GLY A 640 0.23 -23.15 -25.39
CA GLY A 640 0.47 -22.58 -26.71
C GLY A 640 1.31 -21.32 -26.57
N THR A 641 2.53 -21.30 -27.13
CA THR A 641 3.29 -20.03 -27.15
C THR A 641 2.54 -19.02 -27.99
N THR A 642 2.20 -17.86 -27.40
CA THR A 642 1.47 -16.77 -28.05
C THR A 642 2.12 -16.44 -29.41
N PRO A 643 1.42 -16.68 -30.53
CA PRO A 643 1.93 -16.42 -31.87
C PRO A 643 2.06 -14.93 -32.20
N ASP A 644 2.69 -14.59 -33.32
CA ASP A 644 2.64 -13.21 -33.84
C ASP A 644 1.33 -12.94 -34.60
N GLU A 645 1.03 -11.67 -34.90
CA GLU A 645 -0.21 -11.25 -35.57
C GLU A 645 -0.51 -11.91 -36.94
N ASN A 646 0.47 -12.62 -37.53
CA ASN A 646 0.33 -13.30 -38.82
C ASN A 646 0.30 -14.83 -38.70
N THR A 647 0.53 -15.38 -37.52
CA THR A 647 0.52 -16.83 -37.26
C THR A 647 -0.45 -17.19 -36.15
N SER A 648 -0.88 -18.44 -36.13
CA SER A 648 -1.68 -19.05 -35.08
C SER A 648 -1.00 -20.33 -34.62
N ALA A 649 -1.15 -20.72 -33.35
CA ALA A 649 -0.68 -21.99 -32.82
C ALA A 649 -1.86 -22.95 -32.69
N VAL A 650 -1.77 -24.14 -33.26
CA VAL A 650 -2.87 -25.12 -33.19
C VAL A 650 -2.34 -26.44 -32.64
N GLN A 651 -3.08 -27.10 -31.76
CA GLN A 651 -2.85 -28.49 -31.35
C GLN A 651 -4.10 -29.36 -31.58
N LEU A 652 -3.93 -30.68 -31.58
CA LEU A 652 -5.00 -31.66 -31.74
C LEU A 652 -5.07 -32.58 -30.52
N ALA A 653 -6.23 -32.64 -29.87
CA ALA A 653 -6.58 -33.62 -28.85
C ALA A 653 -7.50 -34.69 -29.44
N HIS A 654 -7.06 -35.95 -29.48
CA HIS A 654 -7.91 -37.03 -30.00
C HIS A 654 -8.78 -37.64 -28.89
N ALA A 655 -10.07 -37.32 -28.92
CA ALA A 655 -11.07 -37.72 -27.92
C ALA A 655 -12.10 -38.77 -28.41
N ALA A 656 -12.06 -39.20 -29.67
CA ALA A 656 -13.00 -40.20 -30.22
C ALA A 656 -12.60 -41.68 -29.91
N PRO A 657 -13.25 -42.38 -28.96
CA PRO A 657 -12.82 -43.70 -28.47
C PRO A 657 -12.92 -44.86 -29.47
N GLY A 658 -13.79 -44.79 -30.49
CA GLY A 658 -13.94 -45.83 -31.51
C GLY A 658 -13.21 -45.54 -32.81
N VAL A 659 -12.44 -44.45 -32.87
CA VAL A 659 -11.57 -44.12 -33.99
C VAL A 659 -10.13 -44.49 -33.61
N ASN A 660 -9.43 -45.16 -34.53
CA ASN A 660 -8.02 -45.52 -34.33
C ASN A 660 -7.14 -44.28 -34.53
N THR A 661 -5.85 -44.46 -34.81
CA THR A 661 -4.98 -43.34 -35.14
C THR A 661 -5.46 -42.57 -36.37
N ILE A 662 -5.36 -41.24 -36.29
CA ILE A 662 -5.70 -40.30 -37.37
C ILE A 662 -4.49 -39.46 -37.76
N ASP A 663 -4.47 -39.07 -39.04
CA ASP A 663 -3.60 -38.02 -39.55
C ASP A 663 -4.46 -36.78 -39.85
N VAL A 664 -3.92 -35.59 -39.64
CA VAL A 664 -4.58 -34.34 -40.03
C VAL A 664 -3.71 -33.62 -41.05
N THR A 665 -4.31 -33.35 -42.19
CA THR A 665 -3.64 -32.71 -43.32
C THR A 665 -4.42 -31.51 -43.81
N VAL A 666 -3.74 -30.55 -44.42
CA VAL A 666 -4.35 -29.40 -45.08
C VAL A 666 -3.92 -29.39 -46.53
N GLU A 667 -4.86 -29.16 -47.43
CA GLU A 667 -4.58 -28.98 -48.85
C GLU A 667 -4.59 -27.49 -49.20
N GLN A 668 -3.43 -26.92 -49.47
CA GLN A 668 -3.29 -25.54 -49.94
C GLN A 668 -2.46 -25.48 -51.22
N ASN A 669 -2.88 -24.67 -52.20
CA ASN A 669 -2.14 -24.43 -53.43
C ASN A 669 -1.76 -25.72 -54.22
N ASN A 670 -2.62 -26.75 -54.18
CA ASN A 670 -2.36 -28.10 -54.70
C ASN A 670 -1.17 -28.84 -54.04
N SER A 671 -0.85 -28.52 -52.79
CA SER A 671 0.09 -29.24 -51.95
C SER A 671 -0.60 -29.67 -50.66
N THR A 672 -0.38 -30.91 -50.25
CA THR A 672 -0.81 -31.43 -48.94
C THR A 672 0.29 -31.16 -47.92
N THR A 673 -0.06 -30.47 -46.84
CA THR A 673 0.77 -30.32 -45.65
C THR A 673 0.21 -31.23 -44.57
N VAL A 674 1.06 -32.02 -43.92
CA VAL A 674 0.67 -32.81 -42.75
C VAL A 674 0.87 -31.93 -41.51
N LEU A 675 -0.20 -31.67 -40.76
CA LEU A 675 -0.12 -30.96 -39.48
C LEU A 675 0.18 -31.93 -38.34
N TYR A 676 -0.55 -33.04 -38.28
CA TYR A 676 -0.39 -34.07 -37.26
C TYR A 676 -0.38 -35.45 -37.91
N ASP A 677 0.55 -36.30 -37.46
CA ASP A 677 0.77 -37.66 -37.98
C ASP A 677 0.53 -38.65 -36.83
N ASN A 678 -0.31 -39.64 -37.10
CA ASN A 678 -0.55 -40.81 -36.25
C ASN A 678 -0.93 -40.46 -34.79
N VAL A 679 -1.85 -39.50 -34.63
CA VAL A 679 -2.40 -39.15 -33.31
C VAL A 679 -3.40 -40.24 -32.92
N SER A 680 -3.19 -40.91 -31.79
CA SER A 680 -4.11 -41.93 -31.27
C SER A 680 -5.07 -41.35 -30.23
N PHE A 681 -6.19 -42.02 -30.00
CA PHE A 681 -7.10 -41.73 -28.89
C PHE A 681 -6.35 -41.49 -27.56
N SER A 682 -6.83 -40.50 -26.79
CA SER A 682 -6.29 -40.02 -25.51
C SER A 682 -4.91 -39.37 -25.59
N ASN A 683 -4.39 -39.07 -26.78
CA ASN A 683 -3.19 -38.26 -26.95
C ASN A 683 -3.52 -36.86 -27.44
N VAL A 684 -2.70 -35.90 -27.00
CA VAL A 684 -2.66 -34.53 -27.52
C VAL A 684 -1.36 -34.38 -28.32
N SER A 685 -1.44 -33.74 -29.48
CA SER A 685 -0.25 -33.37 -30.25
C SER A 685 0.48 -32.20 -29.58
N SER A 686 1.71 -31.91 -30.02
CA SER A 686 2.29 -30.59 -29.75
C SER A 686 1.62 -29.52 -30.62
N TYR A 687 1.72 -28.26 -30.19
CA TYR A 687 1.34 -27.11 -31.03
C TYR A 687 2.18 -27.04 -32.30
N VAL A 688 1.52 -26.63 -33.38
CA VAL A 688 2.13 -26.31 -34.68
C VAL A 688 1.71 -24.89 -35.04
N GLN A 689 2.68 -24.04 -35.37
CA GLN A 689 2.37 -22.71 -35.90
C GLN A 689 1.99 -22.78 -37.37
N VAL A 690 0.85 -22.16 -37.71
CA VAL A 690 0.32 -22.02 -39.06
C VAL A 690 0.08 -20.55 -39.38
N PRO A 691 0.11 -20.11 -40.65
CA PRO A 691 -0.39 -18.79 -41.01
C PRO A 691 -1.84 -18.56 -40.53
N ALA A 692 -2.19 -17.35 -40.16
CA ALA A 692 -3.59 -17.00 -39.85
C ALA A 692 -4.49 -17.11 -41.10
N GLY A 693 -5.74 -17.54 -40.91
CA GLY A 693 -6.79 -17.56 -41.94
C GLY A 693 -7.60 -18.87 -41.98
N ASP A 694 -8.31 -19.08 -43.09
CA ASP A 694 -9.20 -20.23 -43.29
C ASP A 694 -8.45 -21.50 -43.74
N TYR A 695 -8.78 -22.63 -43.11
CA TYR A 695 -8.24 -23.96 -43.38
C TYR A 695 -9.35 -24.99 -43.57
N ASP A 696 -9.24 -25.84 -44.60
CA ASP A 696 -10.00 -27.08 -44.70
C ASP A 696 -9.14 -28.23 -44.13
N LEU A 697 -9.35 -28.58 -42.86
CA LEU A 697 -8.65 -29.68 -42.21
C LEU A 697 -9.22 -31.02 -42.68
N GLN A 698 -8.39 -31.84 -43.31
CA GLN A 698 -8.74 -33.20 -43.74
C GLN A 698 -8.26 -34.19 -42.68
N ILE A 699 -9.20 -34.84 -42.00
CA ILE A 699 -8.93 -35.94 -41.08
C ILE A 699 -8.86 -37.22 -41.88
N ARG A 700 -7.79 -37.98 -41.72
CA ARG A 700 -7.51 -39.18 -42.50
C ARG A 700 -7.29 -40.38 -41.61
N ALA A 701 -7.67 -41.55 -42.11
CA ALA A 701 -7.24 -42.80 -41.51
C ALA A 701 -5.70 -42.88 -41.56
N ALA A 702 -5.04 -43.15 -40.44
CA ALA A 702 -3.58 -43.04 -40.39
C ALA A 702 -2.88 -44.03 -41.34
N THR A 703 -1.96 -43.53 -42.16
CA THR A 703 -1.05 -44.35 -42.99
C THR A 703 0.38 -43.87 -42.86
N GLY A 704 1.37 -44.75 -43.08
CA GLY A 704 2.78 -44.32 -43.07
C GLY A 704 3.18 -43.34 -44.18
N SER A 705 2.23 -42.88 -45.01
CA SER A 705 2.42 -41.83 -46.02
C SER A 705 1.44 -40.68 -45.86
N ASN A 706 0.64 -40.66 -44.79
CA ASN A 706 -0.36 -39.63 -44.48
C ASN A 706 -1.37 -39.38 -45.61
N ASP A 707 -1.63 -40.41 -46.41
CA ASP A 707 -2.45 -40.40 -47.63
C ASP A 707 -3.68 -41.32 -47.54
N GLY A 708 -4.05 -41.69 -46.31
CA GLY A 708 -5.23 -42.49 -46.05
C GLY A 708 -6.53 -41.85 -46.54
N GLU A 709 -7.59 -42.66 -46.50
CA GLU A 709 -8.95 -42.21 -46.81
C GLU A 709 -9.33 -41.04 -45.92
N ILE A 710 -9.89 -39.99 -46.52
CA ILE A 710 -10.43 -38.83 -45.80
C ILE A 710 -11.71 -39.32 -45.10
N ILE A 711 -11.71 -39.21 -43.78
CA ILE A 711 -12.85 -39.54 -42.92
C ILE A 711 -13.80 -38.35 -42.92
N GLU A 712 -13.27 -37.15 -42.65
CA GLU A 712 -14.03 -35.91 -42.56
C GLU A 712 -13.18 -34.72 -43.04
N THR A 713 -13.82 -33.65 -43.51
CA THR A 713 -13.18 -32.37 -43.84
C THR A 713 -13.89 -31.24 -43.13
N VAL A 714 -13.17 -30.54 -42.25
CA VAL A 714 -13.73 -29.47 -41.42
C VAL A 714 -13.08 -28.15 -41.78
N GLY A 715 -13.91 -27.13 -42.03
CA GLY A 715 -13.44 -25.75 -42.18
C GLY A 715 -13.18 -25.12 -40.81
N VAL A 716 -12.00 -24.57 -40.60
CA VAL A 716 -11.62 -23.82 -39.40
C VAL A 716 -11.04 -22.47 -39.81
N ASP A 717 -11.36 -21.43 -39.04
CA ASP A 717 -10.74 -20.11 -39.16
C ASP A 717 -9.87 -19.92 -37.91
N VAL A 718 -8.61 -19.54 -38.10
CA VAL A 718 -7.65 -19.31 -37.02
C VAL A 718 -7.09 -17.91 -37.14
N ALA A 719 -7.33 -17.07 -36.13
CA ALA A 719 -6.87 -15.70 -36.13
C ALA A 719 -5.38 -15.62 -35.76
N GLY A 720 -4.73 -14.53 -36.20
CA GLY A 720 -3.33 -14.27 -35.88
C GLY A 720 -3.16 -13.84 -34.43
N GLY A 721 -2.13 -14.35 -33.77
CA GLY A 721 -1.87 -14.09 -32.35
C GLY A 721 -2.61 -15.01 -31.39
N GLU A 722 -3.47 -15.92 -31.87
CA GLU A 722 -4.29 -16.82 -31.05
C GLU A 722 -3.79 -18.26 -31.10
N ALA A 723 -3.98 -18.98 -29.98
CA ALA A 723 -3.73 -20.41 -29.86
C ALA A 723 -5.06 -21.19 -29.83
N TYR A 724 -5.06 -22.42 -30.35
CA TYR A 724 -6.26 -23.26 -30.41
C TYR A 724 -5.99 -24.73 -30.10
N THR A 725 -6.91 -25.33 -29.36
CA THR A 725 -7.01 -26.77 -29.17
C THR A 725 -8.18 -27.34 -29.96
N VAL A 726 -7.88 -28.25 -30.89
CA VAL A 726 -8.87 -28.94 -31.72
C VAL A 726 -9.15 -30.33 -31.16
N PHE A 727 -10.39 -30.61 -30.78
CA PHE A 727 -10.82 -31.90 -30.26
C PHE A 727 -11.44 -32.76 -31.36
N ALA A 728 -10.82 -33.90 -31.68
CA ALA A 728 -11.43 -34.92 -32.53
C ALA A 728 -12.36 -35.81 -31.67
N THR A 729 -13.67 -35.61 -31.76
CA THR A 729 -14.71 -36.28 -30.96
C THR A 729 -15.64 -37.13 -31.83
N GLY A 730 -16.42 -38.03 -31.21
CA GLY A 730 -17.31 -38.99 -31.89
C GLY A 730 -17.18 -40.40 -31.34
N GLU A 731 -18.21 -41.24 -31.50
CA GLU A 731 -18.18 -42.63 -31.05
C GLU A 731 -17.42 -43.53 -32.03
N THR A 732 -17.56 -43.29 -33.33
CA THR A 732 -17.03 -44.07 -34.44
C THR A 732 -16.51 -43.16 -35.56
N VAL A 733 -16.01 -43.76 -36.65
CA VAL A 733 -15.60 -43.00 -37.85
C VAL A 733 -16.77 -42.35 -38.59
N ASP A 734 -18.01 -42.85 -38.44
CA ASP A 734 -19.18 -42.33 -39.16
C ASP A 734 -19.74 -41.04 -38.52
N ASP A 735 -19.36 -40.74 -37.29
CA ASP A 735 -19.81 -39.60 -36.47
C ASP A 735 -18.62 -38.81 -35.87
N LEU A 736 -17.45 -38.91 -36.51
CA LEU A 736 -16.27 -38.13 -36.14
C LEU A 736 -16.47 -36.65 -36.49
N GLU A 737 -16.22 -35.76 -35.54
CA GLU A 737 -16.32 -34.31 -35.67
C GLU A 737 -15.11 -33.61 -35.02
N LEU A 738 -14.82 -32.38 -35.44
CA LEU A 738 -13.86 -31.50 -34.75
C LEU A 738 -14.60 -30.40 -34.00
N VAL A 739 -14.26 -30.22 -32.73
CA VAL A 739 -14.64 -29.05 -31.95
C VAL A 739 -13.38 -28.22 -31.74
N VAL A 740 -13.42 -26.95 -32.11
CA VAL A 740 -12.29 -26.02 -31.97
C VAL A 740 -12.52 -25.15 -30.74
N ALA A 741 -11.51 -25.03 -29.89
CA ALA A 741 -11.47 -24.10 -28.77
C ALA A 741 -10.29 -23.14 -28.95
N GLU A 742 -10.51 -21.86 -28.68
CA GLU A 742 -9.45 -20.86 -28.52
C GLU A 742 -8.87 -21.01 -27.11
N ASP A 743 -7.55 -20.94 -26.99
CA ASP A 743 -6.81 -21.07 -25.73
C ASP A 743 -6.38 -19.66 -25.26
N ASP A 744 -6.36 -19.42 -23.94
CA ASP A 744 -6.06 -18.10 -23.34
C ASP A 744 -4.57 -17.73 -23.34
#